data_AF-A0A3L6L571-F1
#
_entry.id   AF-A0A3L6L571-F1
#
_cell.length_a   1.000
_cell.length_b   1.000
_cell.length_c   1.000
_cell.angle_alpha   90.00
_cell.angle_beta   90.00
_cell.angle_gamma   90.00
#
_symmetry.space_group_name_H-M   'P 1'
#
loop_
_entity.id
_entity.type
_entity.pdbx_description
1 polymer ?
#
loop_
_entity_poly.entity_id
_entity_poly.type
_entity_poly.pdbx_seq_one_letter_code
_entity_poly.pdbx_strand_id
1 'polypeptide(L)'
;MMEVSSLEQLLSLIQREAILVVKFYADWCGPCKQIEGQYNVLSQVFTAVTFCTCNIDRNRACAERFQVQSIPTFIIWYRGRVETTIRGGDLPQVERVIVDLTRQQQHGEVAIASASREQSASRPIHEILLAKMNQLAQTIKTTPANKGAEQGACEAVYALLEAGCEQQPFGALLLPYFACEGFSAVAVDALFAYISSKGEPYSKGIQIIVNRMMTQLIEFFLASTLDQTRELCMMQRAVYSMVTCRSVLPIFVHSHLFYSDSFTDGLQLEYGTILGAMLGVGVFSRASRPLPPLLRMVEWRGYMDMFPTESEDHSQKISDLQSSMETACDANKRIVLVLLQNKLSRFHTLRFMGSALRLNAGYTRTMHHDLPLSSRFFMCQLNDVLMEAALPVFTKGCDASSIPPAYLLEDPGEETVVDFGESVERITHYDENRPLPSFPSLQEPFKPTVHLFFLAARSMMLSVSVLIELHERVEHESSRPNTSTQQRALCIVEKSLVEGLIGSHSLGQKRVRLLNGIAGWLVKVMGTLEDGTLLPEPPETWKYLPQQLVEVVIRGMQLAPLDYPDVENVISLMLVLMGNTVYFPKPHTHALFPDFLLRLLRNEDTQQALMAHRWFSQNIVRSCVLCYIAVEKSTYEKVSVRYTLSRCTKSFLLHESLCQPVRAEFEAGGTLLERFSHMVTAEVNDAVDQLIDTLTQMNRLVREGADLSENPNPHRGDGGGNDGTAGRAATVNRGTHRNTENEEESEDETEGSPQSYHQLGLGLKQRILLFEGSVDLFIQLASSFPKGVAQNMVAQQISQMLARSLTSFVGADSKKLKIEHPERYGFRPREILGRIVECLVQFVRLENFLRCLCNCGVPQKDILQAMKVISERGLVGEHLVWKLNEIASSLQAMSARVREEEALWDEAPEFALDALLSTPLLRPIALPSDVKDLDDLVYTNEDTLHHLLLSESKHPFTKEYLDEEMVKEFNAREDVMQARERLQNRIAEWLRNAKAHRE
;
A
#
# COMPACT_ATOMS: atom_id res chain seq x y z
N MET A 1 37.77 -12.56 14.04
CA MET A 1 38.71 -13.21 13.09
C MET A 1 40.13 -12.98 13.57
N MET A 2 40.96 -14.02 13.60
CA MET A 2 42.34 -13.98 14.15
C MET A 2 43.38 -14.06 13.02
N GLU A 3 44.43 -13.23 13.06
CA GLU A 3 45.60 -13.40 12.19
C GLU A 3 46.58 -14.40 12.83
N VAL A 4 46.98 -15.41 12.05
CA VAL A 4 47.94 -16.44 12.45
C VAL A 4 49.35 -15.85 12.39
N SER A 5 50.08 -15.91 13.50
CA SER A 5 51.44 -15.35 13.64
C SER A 5 52.56 -16.39 13.59
N SER A 6 52.28 -17.69 13.64
CA SER A 6 53.29 -18.75 13.50
C SER A 6 52.72 -20.09 13.03
N LEU A 7 53.60 -20.98 12.54
CA LEU A 7 53.22 -22.34 12.14
C LEU A 7 52.73 -23.18 13.33
N GLU A 8 53.34 -23.02 14.51
CA GLU A 8 52.93 -23.72 15.73
C GLU A 8 51.51 -23.34 16.15
N GLN A 9 51.16 -22.05 16.06
CA GLN A 9 49.81 -21.57 16.36
C GLN A 9 48.79 -22.18 15.39
N LEU A 10 49.09 -22.19 14.09
CA LEU A 10 48.20 -22.78 13.09
C LEU A 10 47.99 -24.29 13.32
N LEU A 11 49.07 -25.03 13.61
CA LEU A 11 48.97 -26.46 13.92
C LEU A 11 48.14 -26.72 15.19
N SER A 12 48.23 -25.84 16.19
CA SER A 12 47.40 -25.95 17.40
C SER A 12 45.92 -25.71 17.12
N LEU A 13 45.59 -24.73 16.26
CA LEU A 13 44.21 -24.43 15.86
C LEU A 13 43.61 -25.58 15.06
N ILE A 14 44.38 -26.19 14.15
CA ILE A 14 43.94 -27.35 13.37
C ILE A 14 43.53 -28.51 14.28
N GLN A 15 44.20 -28.70 15.42
CA GLN A 15 43.88 -29.77 16.37
C GLN A 15 42.72 -29.43 17.31
N ARG A 16 42.51 -28.16 17.64
CA ARG A 16 41.51 -27.71 18.62
C ARG A 16 40.14 -27.45 18.02
N GLU A 17 40.11 -26.87 16.82
CA GLU A 17 38.88 -26.37 16.22
C GLU A 17 38.19 -27.46 15.39
N ALA A 18 36.87 -27.57 15.54
CA ALA A 18 36.10 -28.58 14.82
C ALA A 18 36.09 -28.31 13.31
N ILE A 19 35.82 -27.06 12.92
CA ILE A 19 35.93 -26.56 11.55
C ILE A 19 36.80 -25.30 11.59
N LEU A 20 37.91 -25.29 10.82
CA LEU A 20 38.83 -24.16 10.73
C LEU A 20 38.97 -23.73 9.27
N VAL A 21 38.82 -22.44 8.99
CA VAL A 21 39.01 -21.85 7.66
C VAL A 21 40.12 -20.82 7.73
N VAL A 22 41.17 -20.99 6.92
CA VAL A 22 42.31 -20.05 6.88
C VAL A 22 42.44 -19.45 5.49
N LYS A 23 42.34 -18.12 5.42
CA LYS A 23 42.64 -17.32 4.21
C LYS A 23 44.13 -16.98 4.19
N PHE A 24 44.86 -17.56 3.24
CA PHE A 24 46.22 -17.15 2.92
C PHE A 24 46.21 -15.96 1.97
N TYR A 25 46.91 -14.88 2.34
CA TYR A 25 46.87 -13.60 1.63
C TYR A 25 48.22 -12.86 1.71
N ALA A 26 48.35 -11.75 0.98
CA ALA A 26 49.43 -10.77 1.13
C ALA A 26 48.88 -9.34 1.02
N ASP A 27 49.56 -8.37 1.64
CA ASP A 27 49.10 -6.97 1.73
C ASP A 27 49.06 -6.26 0.36
N TRP A 28 49.81 -6.77 -0.62
CA TRP A 28 49.90 -6.26 -2.00
C TRP A 28 48.93 -6.95 -2.98
N CYS A 29 48.18 -7.96 -2.54
CA CYS A 29 47.29 -8.73 -3.41
C CYS A 29 45.93 -8.03 -3.60
N GLY A 30 45.66 -7.53 -4.80
CA GLY A 30 44.40 -6.88 -5.17
C GLY A 30 43.15 -7.76 -4.96
N PRO A 31 43.09 -8.99 -5.51
CA PRO A 31 41.96 -9.90 -5.30
C PRO A 31 41.72 -10.24 -3.81
N CYS A 32 42.78 -10.31 -3.00
CA CYS A 32 42.68 -10.58 -1.57
C CYS A 32 41.96 -9.44 -0.81
N LYS A 33 42.16 -8.18 -1.24
CA LYS A 33 41.47 -7.00 -0.71
C LYS A 33 40.01 -6.95 -1.15
N GLN A 34 39.73 -7.28 -2.42
CA GLN A 34 38.36 -7.29 -2.96
C GLN A 34 37.42 -8.22 -2.18
N ILE A 35 37.93 -9.37 -1.73
CA ILE A 35 37.14 -10.37 -1.01
C ILE A 35 37.19 -10.24 0.51
N GLU A 36 37.93 -9.27 1.05
CA GLU A 36 38.17 -9.13 2.49
C GLU A 36 36.88 -8.84 3.26
N GLY A 37 36.04 -7.93 2.77
CA GLY A 37 34.73 -7.63 3.36
C GLY A 37 33.82 -8.85 3.40
N GLN A 38 33.72 -9.59 2.29
CA GLN A 38 32.87 -10.79 2.19
C GLN A 38 33.38 -11.93 3.09
N TYR A 39 34.70 -12.13 3.20
CA TYR A 39 35.27 -13.12 4.12
C TYR A 39 35.05 -12.76 5.60
N ASN A 40 35.12 -11.47 5.94
CA ASN A 40 34.76 -10.97 7.27
C ASN A 40 33.30 -11.25 7.60
N VAL A 41 32.41 -11.04 6.63
CA VAL A 41 30.98 -11.35 6.77
C VAL A 41 30.77 -12.85 7.00
N LEU A 42 31.41 -13.75 6.24
CA LEU A 42 31.30 -15.20 6.48
C LEU A 42 31.72 -15.58 7.90
N SER A 43 32.75 -14.94 8.46
CA SER A 43 33.19 -15.20 9.83
C SER A 43 32.21 -14.75 10.92
N GLN A 44 31.34 -13.80 10.60
CA GLN A 44 30.28 -13.34 11.50
C GLN A 44 29.05 -14.24 11.39
N VAL A 45 28.76 -14.77 10.20
CA VAL A 45 27.63 -15.66 9.92
C VAL A 45 27.83 -17.05 10.53
N PHE A 46 29.01 -17.65 10.37
CA PHE A 46 29.29 -19.01 10.82
C PHE A 46 30.04 -19.00 12.16
N THR A 47 29.37 -18.64 13.26
CA THR A 47 30.00 -18.54 14.59
C THR A 47 30.51 -19.86 15.15
N ALA A 48 30.02 -21.00 14.63
CA ALA A 48 30.49 -22.35 14.97
C ALA A 48 31.79 -22.74 14.22
N VAL A 49 32.26 -21.88 13.30
CA VAL A 49 33.45 -22.12 12.47
C VAL A 49 34.51 -21.09 12.84
N THR A 50 35.75 -21.54 13.01
CA THR A 50 36.85 -20.63 13.34
C THR A 50 37.47 -20.10 12.05
N PHE A 51 37.41 -18.79 11.86
CA PHE A 51 38.02 -18.11 10.71
C PHE A 51 39.30 -17.40 11.09
N CYS A 52 40.33 -17.67 10.29
CA CYS A 52 41.66 -17.10 10.44
C CYS A 52 42.18 -16.52 9.12
N THR A 53 43.16 -15.63 9.25
CA THR A 53 43.95 -15.13 8.13
C THR A 53 45.42 -15.47 8.35
N CYS A 54 46.17 -15.72 7.28
CA CYS A 54 47.60 -16.00 7.34
C CYS A 54 48.31 -15.20 6.24
N ASN A 55 49.06 -14.18 6.64
CA ASN A 55 49.87 -13.40 5.70
C ASN A 55 51.09 -14.23 5.26
N ILE A 56 51.22 -14.50 3.96
CA ILE A 56 52.27 -15.37 3.41
C ILE A 56 53.67 -14.73 3.50
N ASP A 57 53.77 -13.40 3.50
CA ASP A 57 55.05 -12.69 3.61
C ASP A 57 55.60 -12.78 5.04
N ARG A 58 54.70 -12.72 6.04
CA ARG A 58 55.03 -12.81 7.47
C ARG A 58 55.18 -14.25 7.95
N ASN A 59 54.48 -15.21 7.32
CA ASN A 59 54.42 -16.60 7.75
C ASN A 59 54.82 -17.57 6.62
N ARG A 60 56.03 -17.42 6.07
CA ARG A 60 56.53 -18.26 4.96
C ARG A 60 56.50 -19.76 5.27
N ALA A 61 56.82 -20.14 6.51
CA ALA A 61 56.77 -21.53 6.95
C ALA A 61 55.36 -22.16 6.84
N CYS A 62 54.30 -21.38 7.07
CA CYS A 62 52.92 -21.84 6.87
C CYS A 62 52.62 -22.04 5.38
N ALA A 63 52.98 -21.06 4.55
CA ALA A 63 52.76 -21.13 3.11
C ALA A 63 53.49 -22.33 2.47
N GLU A 64 54.73 -22.59 2.87
CA GLU A 64 55.52 -23.75 2.42
C GLU A 64 54.92 -25.07 2.92
N ARG A 65 54.57 -25.17 4.21
CA ARG A 65 54.02 -26.39 4.82
C ARG A 65 52.73 -26.83 4.15
N PHE A 66 51.86 -25.88 3.82
CA PHE A 66 50.55 -26.13 3.20
C PHE A 66 50.53 -25.94 1.68
N GLN A 67 51.71 -25.81 1.05
CA GLN A 67 51.88 -25.73 -0.41
C GLN A 67 51.02 -24.63 -1.07
N VAL A 68 50.97 -23.45 -0.46
CA VAL A 68 50.22 -22.29 -0.97
C VAL A 68 50.99 -21.68 -2.14
N GLN A 69 50.53 -21.96 -3.36
CA GLN A 69 51.18 -21.53 -4.62
C GLN A 69 50.56 -20.27 -5.24
N SER A 70 49.37 -19.88 -4.80
CA SER A 70 48.63 -18.71 -5.28
C SER A 70 47.89 -18.06 -4.12
N ILE A 71 47.62 -16.76 -4.22
CA ILE A 71 46.79 -16.04 -3.25
C ILE A 71 45.70 -15.24 -3.98
N PRO A 72 44.49 -15.12 -3.41
CA PRO A 72 44.06 -15.73 -2.14
C PRO A 72 43.88 -17.25 -2.27
N THR A 73 44.18 -17.98 -1.21
CA THR A 73 43.87 -19.42 -1.09
C THR A 73 43.21 -19.66 0.25
N PHE A 74 42.15 -20.44 0.25
CA PHE A 74 41.43 -20.87 1.44
C PHE A 74 41.70 -22.34 1.67
N ILE A 75 42.11 -22.69 2.89
CA ILE A 75 42.20 -24.08 3.30
C ILE A 75 41.20 -24.29 4.42
N ILE A 76 40.40 -25.35 4.28
CA ILE A 76 39.34 -25.72 5.22
C ILE A 76 39.75 -27.03 5.87
N TRP A 77 39.80 -27.04 7.20
CA TRP A 77 40.02 -28.24 8.00
C TRP A 77 38.73 -28.66 8.71
N TYR A 78 38.51 -29.96 8.79
CA TYR A 78 37.49 -30.58 9.61
C TYR A 78 38.11 -31.65 10.50
N ARG A 79 37.98 -31.50 11.83
CA ARG A 79 38.53 -32.41 12.86
C ARG A 79 40.01 -32.76 12.61
N GLY A 80 40.83 -31.74 12.35
CA GLY A 80 42.27 -31.88 12.13
C GLY A 80 42.71 -32.39 10.76
N ARG A 81 41.79 -32.65 9.82
CA ARG A 81 42.10 -33.08 8.45
C ARG A 81 41.78 -31.96 7.45
N VAL A 82 42.59 -31.82 6.41
CA VAL A 82 42.29 -30.90 5.30
C VAL A 82 41.14 -31.50 4.50
N GLU A 83 40.01 -30.82 4.46
CA GLU A 83 38.85 -31.23 3.67
C GLU A 83 38.99 -30.72 2.23
N THR A 84 39.35 -29.45 2.09
CA THR A 84 39.42 -28.79 0.78
C THR A 84 40.34 -27.59 0.79
N THR A 85 40.98 -27.38 -0.36
CA THR A 85 41.80 -26.19 -0.66
C THR A 85 41.23 -25.48 -1.87
N ILE A 86 40.75 -24.25 -1.69
CA ILE A 86 40.15 -23.42 -2.73
C ILE A 86 41.17 -22.36 -3.12
N ARG A 87 41.55 -22.35 -4.40
CA ARG A 87 42.51 -21.38 -4.96
C ARG A 87 41.74 -20.30 -5.70
N GLY A 88 42.08 -19.04 -5.45
CA GLY A 88 41.36 -17.89 -5.99
C GLY A 88 40.28 -17.37 -5.03
N GLY A 89 39.75 -16.19 -5.34
CA GLY A 89 38.77 -15.48 -4.50
C GLY A 89 37.34 -16.03 -4.56
N ASP A 90 37.16 -17.35 -4.73
CA ASP A 90 35.85 -17.99 -4.85
C ASP A 90 35.23 -18.28 -3.48
N LEU A 91 34.71 -17.21 -2.86
CA LEU A 91 33.99 -17.30 -1.59
C LEU A 91 32.68 -18.10 -1.64
N PRO A 92 31.88 -18.08 -2.73
CA PRO A 92 30.72 -18.96 -2.85
C PRO A 92 31.07 -20.45 -2.70
N GLN A 93 32.21 -20.90 -3.23
CA GLN A 93 32.67 -22.27 -3.03
C GLN A 93 33.07 -22.53 -1.56
N VAL A 94 33.72 -21.57 -0.90
CA VAL A 94 34.08 -21.66 0.53
C VAL A 94 32.80 -21.81 1.37
N GLU A 95 31.79 -20.98 1.11
CA GLU A 95 30.50 -21.02 1.80
C GLU A 95 29.80 -22.38 1.65
N ARG A 96 29.73 -22.94 0.43
CA ARG A 96 29.11 -24.25 0.18
C ARG A 96 29.76 -25.36 1.01
N VAL A 97 31.10 -25.41 1.02
CA VAL A 97 31.85 -26.43 1.80
C VAL A 97 31.61 -26.26 3.29
N ILE A 98 31.55 -25.02 3.79
CA ILE A 98 31.23 -24.75 5.20
C ILE A 98 29.81 -25.22 5.54
N VAL A 99 28.82 -24.94 4.69
CA VAL A 99 27.44 -25.39 4.90
C VAL A 99 27.35 -26.92 4.91
N ASP A 100 28.03 -27.59 3.99
CA ASP A 100 28.06 -29.05 3.91
C ASP A 100 28.72 -29.67 5.15
N LEU A 101 29.85 -29.11 5.61
CA LEU A 101 30.53 -29.56 6.83
C LEU A 101 29.73 -29.28 8.10
N THR A 102 29.03 -28.14 8.16
CA THR A 102 28.15 -27.81 9.30
C THR A 102 26.96 -28.76 9.37
N ARG A 103 26.39 -29.13 8.21
CA ARG A 103 25.35 -30.16 8.11
C ARG A 103 25.88 -31.54 8.51
N GLN A 104 27.10 -31.89 8.13
CA GLN A 104 27.76 -33.14 8.56
C GLN A 104 28.07 -33.16 10.06
N GLN A 105 28.41 -32.02 10.68
CA GLN A 105 28.51 -31.90 12.14
C GLN A 105 27.16 -32.17 12.81
N GLN A 106 26.08 -31.56 12.31
CA GLN A 106 24.74 -31.76 12.85
C GLN A 106 24.27 -33.21 12.68
N HIS A 107 24.51 -33.85 11.53
CA HIS A 107 24.21 -35.27 11.35
C HIS A 107 25.14 -36.20 12.13
N GLY A 108 26.40 -35.83 12.37
CA GLY A 108 27.33 -36.58 13.22
C GLY A 108 26.98 -36.52 14.71
N GLU A 109 26.49 -35.38 15.19
CA GLU A 109 25.97 -35.22 16.56
C GLU A 109 24.60 -35.89 16.72
N VAL A 110 23.74 -35.88 15.70
CA VAL A 110 22.48 -36.63 15.68
C VAL A 110 22.71 -38.15 15.54
N ALA A 111 23.77 -38.60 14.84
CA ALA A 111 24.14 -40.01 14.75
C ALA A 111 24.74 -40.55 16.07
N ILE A 112 25.52 -39.73 16.80
CA ILE A 112 26.01 -40.10 18.13
C ILE A 112 24.87 -40.03 19.18
N ALA A 113 23.91 -39.11 19.01
CA ALA A 113 22.69 -39.04 19.83
C ALA A 113 21.65 -40.13 19.51
N SER A 114 21.68 -40.74 18.32
CA SER A 114 20.78 -41.85 17.94
C SER A 114 21.39 -43.23 18.18
N ALA A 115 22.71 -43.39 18.13
CA ALA A 115 23.39 -44.66 18.43
C ALA A 115 23.56 -44.95 19.94
N SER A 116 23.25 -43.99 20.82
CA SER A 116 23.27 -44.18 22.28
C SER A 116 21.88 -44.39 22.90
N ARG A 117 20.84 -44.57 22.07
CA ARG A 117 19.45 -44.72 22.54
C ARG A 117 18.93 -46.15 22.66
N GLU A 118 19.77 -47.16 22.47
CA GLU A 118 19.41 -48.53 22.82
C GLU A 118 20.39 -49.14 23.83
N GLN A 119 19.81 -49.47 24.99
CA GLN A 119 20.33 -50.30 26.08
C GLN A 119 21.19 -49.61 27.15
N SER A 120 20.53 -48.88 28.06
CA SER A 120 20.76 -49.08 29.50
C SER A 120 19.51 -48.73 30.31
N ALA A 121 19.20 -49.56 31.31
CA ALA A 121 18.03 -49.45 32.16
C ALA A 121 18.14 -48.24 33.12
N SER A 122 17.47 -47.13 32.81
CA SER A 122 17.13 -46.09 33.77
C SER A 122 15.86 -45.37 33.29
N ARG A 123 14.88 -45.16 34.17
CA ARG A 123 13.68 -44.36 33.82
C ARG A 123 14.15 -42.93 33.49
N PRO A 124 13.65 -42.28 32.42
CA PRO A 124 14.07 -40.93 32.07
C PRO A 124 13.76 -39.98 33.24
N ILE A 125 14.74 -39.16 33.64
CA ILE A 125 14.68 -38.25 34.80
C ILE A 125 13.40 -37.39 34.79
N HIS A 126 12.90 -37.02 33.62
CA HIS A 126 11.66 -36.27 33.44
C HIS A 126 10.39 -37.02 33.92
N GLU A 127 10.29 -38.34 33.72
CA GLU A 127 9.17 -39.14 34.24
C GLU A 127 9.18 -39.19 35.77
N ILE A 128 10.38 -39.30 36.36
CA ILE A 128 10.56 -39.30 37.82
C ILE A 128 10.22 -37.92 38.39
N LEU A 129 10.67 -36.85 37.73
CA LEU A 129 10.37 -35.48 38.10
C LEU A 129 8.86 -35.23 38.04
N LEU A 130 8.20 -35.62 36.94
CA LEU A 130 6.75 -35.48 36.79
C LEU A 130 5.99 -36.23 37.90
N ALA A 131 6.38 -37.47 38.20
CA ALA A 131 5.77 -38.25 39.27
C ALA A 131 5.92 -37.57 40.64
N LYS A 132 7.12 -37.06 40.96
CA LYS A 132 7.39 -36.36 42.23
C LYS A 132 6.67 -35.01 42.32
N MET A 133 6.61 -34.24 41.24
CA MET A 133 5.85 -32.99 41.18
C MET A 133 4.34 -33.22 41.34
N ASN A 134 3.81 -34.30 40.77
CA ASN A 134 2.41 -34.69 40.95
C ASN A 134 2.12 -35.14 42.39
N GLN A 135 3.05 -35.87 43.02
CA GLN A 135 2.97 -36.22 44.45
C GLN A 135 2.99 -34.98 45.33
N LEU A 136 3.85 -33.99 45.04
CA LEU A 136 3.87 -32.71 45.73
C LEU A 136 2.52 -31.99 45.58
N ALA A 137 1.99 -31.90 44.35
CA ALA A 137 0.69 -31.29 44.09
C ALA A 137 -0.46 -31.98 44.85
N GLN A 138 -0.46 -33.32 44.92
CA GLN A 138 -1.45 -34.08 45.67
C GLN A 138 -1.32 -33.85 47.18
N THR A 139 -0.10 -33.82 47.70
CA THR A 139 0.19 -33.60 49.14
C THR A 139 -0.33 -32.23 49.60
N ILE A 140 -0.16 -31.20 48.77
CA ILE A 140 -0.69 -29.85 49.04
C ILE A 140 -2.22 -29.85 49.02
N LYS A 141 -2.85 -30.60 48.10
CA LYS A 141 -4.32 -30.69 48.01
C LYS A 141 -4.96 -31.44 49.16
N THR A 142 -4.30 -32.49 49.69
CA THR A 142 -4.89 -33.38 50.69
C THR A 142 -4.73 -32.89 52.14
N THR A 143 -3.81 -31.96 52.42
CA THR A 143 -3.53 -31.55 53.82
C THR A 143 -3.14 -30.07 53.97
N PRO A 144 -4.05 -29.15 54.33
CA PRO A 144 -3.71 -27.74 54.53
C PRO A 144 -2.92 -27.43 55.83
N ALA A 145 -2.52 -28.43 56.63
CA ALA A 145 -2.01 -28.21 57.99
C ALA A 145 -0.70 -28.95 58.38
N ASN A 146 -0.06 -29.71 57.49
CA ASN A 146 1.17 -30.47 57.84
C ASN A 146 2.39 -30.02 57.03
N LYS A 147 2.95 -28.85 57.40
CA LYS A 147 4.12 -28.22 56.73
C LYS A 147 5.33 -29.16 56.57
N GLY A 148 5.49 -30.16 57.43
CA GLY A 148 6.59 -31.14 57.35
C GLY A 148 6.49 -32.10 56.15
N ALA A 149 5.28 -32.53 55.77
CA ALA A 149 5.09 -33.43 54.62
C ALA A 149 5.31 -32.71 53.29
N GLU A 150 4.87 -31.44 53.20
CA GLU A 150 5.13 -30.55 52.07
C GLU A 150 6.63 -30.27 51.92
N GLN A 151 7.32 -29.91 53.02
CA GLN A 151 8.77 -29.71 53.00
C GLN A 151 9.54 -30.95 52.56
N GLY A 152 9.16 -32.14 53.05
CA GLY A 152 9.78 -33.41 52.62
C GLY A 152 9.57 -33.72 51.14
N ALA A 153 8.39 -33.40 50.59
CA ALA A 153 8.11 -33.54 49.17
C ALA A 153 8.90 -32.53 48.32
N CYS A 154 9.01 -31.27 48.77
CA CYS A 154 9.86 -30.25 48.14
C CYS A 154 11.33 -30.63 48.18
N GLU A 155 11.83 -31.16 49.30
CA GLU A 155 13.20 -31.66 49.43
C GLU A 155 13.50 -32.80 48.46
N ALA A 156 12.55 -33.73 48.30
CA ALA A 156 12.70 -34.86 47.38
C ALA A 156 12.75 -34.43 45.90
N VAL A 157 12.04 -33.35 45.53
CA VAL A 157 12.11 -32.75 44.19
C VAL A 157 13.42 -31.98 44.04
N TYR A 158 13.79 -31.16 45.03
CA TYR A 158 15.01 -30.36 45.01
C TYR A 158 16.27 -31.23 44.90
N ALA A 159 16.35 -32.32 45.67
CA ALA A 159 17.46 -33.27 45.59
C ALA A 159 17.57 -33.95 44.21
N LEU A 160 16.43 -34.21 43.54
CA LEU A 160 16.43 -34.74 42.17
C LEU A 160 17.00 -33.71 41.19
N LEU A 161 16.61 -32.45 41.33
CA LEU A 161 17.13 -31.36 40.48
C LEU A 161 18.62 -31.11 40.74
N GLU A 162 19.09 -31.19 41.99
CA GLU A 162 20.52 -31.12 42.31
C GLU A 162 21.31 -32.26 41.68
N ALA A 163 20.82 -33.50 41.78
CA ALA A 163 21.47 -34.66 41.18
C ALA A 163 21.49 -34.58 39.64
N GLY A 164 20.45 -34.02 39.02
CA GLY A 164 20.40 -33.79 37.57
C GLY A 164 21.25 -32.62 37.09
N CYS A 165 21.68 -31.72 37.99
CA CYS A 165 22.40 -30.51 37.64
C CYS A 165 23.80 -30.76 37.05
N GLU A 166 24.36 -31.95 37.29
CA GLU A 166 25.62 -32.39 36.67
C GLU A 166 25.50 -32.54 35.14
N GLN A 167 24.29 -32.76 34.63
CA GLN A 167 24.02 -32.98 33.20
C GLN A 167 23.34 -31.77 32.52
N GLN A 168 22.41 -31.09 33.20
CA GLN A 168 21.70 -29.93 32.67
C GLN A 168 21.32 -28.94 33.78
N PRO A 169 21.27 -27.62 33.51
CA PRO A 169 20.88 -26.63 34.52
C PRO A 169 19.42 -26.81 34.97
N PHE A 170 19.10 -26.44 36.21
CA PHE A 170 17.78 -26.60 36.85
C PHE A 170 16.59 -26.20 35.96
N GLY A 171 16.68 -25.07 35.27
CA GLY A 171 15.62 -24.58 34.38
C GLY A 171 15.30 -25.55 33.24
N ALA A 172 16.32 -26.18 32.67
CA ALA A 172 16.16 -27.15 31.58
C ALA A 172 15.42 -28.40 32.02
N LEU A 173 15.72 -28.87 33.23
CA LEU A 173 15.09 -30.06 33.80
C LEU A 173 13.62 -29.82 34.13
N LEU A 174 13.26 -28.59 34.52
CA LEU A 174 11.90 -28.21 34.87
C LEU A 174 11.01 -27.95 33.63
N LEU A 175 11.58 -27.52 32.50
CA LEU A 175 10.80 -27.10 31.32
C LEU A 175 9.81 -28.17 30.82
N PRO A 176 10.14 -29.48 30.75
CA PRO A 176 9.19 -30.53 30.39
C PRO A 176 7.99 -30.65 31.33
N TYR A 177 8.15 -30.31 32.62
CA TYR A 177 7.02 -30.28 33.56
C TYR A 177 6.05 -29.15 33.24
N PHE A 178 6.56 -27.96 32.88
CA PHE A 178 5.72 -26.83 32.45
C PHE A 178 4.96 -27.11 31.14
N ALA A 179 5.54 -27.93 30.25
CA ALA A 179 4.93 -28.35 28.99
C ALA A 179 3.87 -29.47 29.14
N CYS A 180 3.78 -30.11 30.31
CA CYS A 180 2.93 -31.30 30.54
C CYS A 180 1.47 -30.94 30.84
N GLU A 181 0.53 -31.85 30.52
CA GLU A 181 -0.90 -31.73 30.89
C GLU A 181 -1.14 -31.85 32.40
N GLY A 182 -0.26 -32.55 33.13
CA GLY A 182 -0.33 -32.71 34.59
C GLY A 182 0.24 -31.54 35.39
N PHE A 183 0.50 -30.40 34.77
CA PHE A 183 1.10 -29.22 35.40
C PHE A 183 0.25 -28.69 36.57
N SER A 184 0.92 -28.33 37.67
CA SER A 184 0.32 -27.73 38.86
C SER A 184 1.12 -26.51 39.31
N ALA A 185 0.56 -25.31 39.09
CA ALA A 185 1.18 -24.05 39.50
C ALA A 185 1.47 -24.00 41.01
N VAL A 186 0.58 -24.56 41.83
CA VAL A 186 0.73 -24.60 43.30
C VAL A 186 1.94 -25.42 43.72
N ALA A 187 2.27 -26.50 43.01
CA ALA A 187 3.45 -27.33 43.31
C ALA A 187 4.75 -26.59 42.97
N VAL A 188 4.77 -25.82 41.89
CA VAL A 188 5.90 -24.95 41.52
C VAL A 188 6.08 -23.84 42.56
N ASP A 189 5.00 -23.17 42.95
CA ASP A 189 5.04 -22.10 43.95
C ASP A 189 5.58 -22.61 45.30
N ALA A 190 5.17 -23.81 45.74
CA ALA A 190 5.68 -24.45 46.96
C ALA A 190 7.16 -24.83 46.84
N LEU A 191 7.58 -25.39 45.71
CA LEU A 191 8.98 -25.72 45.44
C LEU A 191 9.87 -24.47 45.45
N PHE A 192 9.41 -23.38 44.83
CA PHE A 192 10.15 -22.12 44.74
C PHE A 192 10.23 -21.42 46.11
N ALA A 193 9.16 -21.48 46.92
CA ALA A 193 9.20 -21.01 48.30
C ALA A 193 10.22 -21.80 49.14
N TYR A 194 10.30 -23.12 48.94
CA TYR A 194 11.30 -23.97 49.60
C TYR A 194 12.73 -23.62 49.19
N ILE A 195 12.99 -23.46 47.89
CA ILE A 195 14.30 -23.03 47.36
C ILE A 195 14.73 -21.70 47.99
N SER A 196 13.82 -20.71 48.04
CA SER A 196 14.10 -19.42 48.70
C SER A 196 14.51 -19.55 50.18
N SER A 197 13.95 -20.54 50.88
CA SER A 197 14.18 -20.73 52.32
C SER A 197 15.54 -21.38 52.66
N LYS A 198 16.22 -22.00 51.68
CA LYS A 198 17.49 -22.71 51.89
C LYS A 198 18.72 -21.80 51.93
N GLY A 199 18.59 -20.52 51.55
CA GLY A 199 19.66 -19.50 51.59
C GLY A 199 20.83 -19.85 50.67
N GLU A 200 20.89 -19.29 49.47
CA GLU A 200 21.73 -19.84 48.40
C GLU A 200 22.98 -19.02 48.03
N PRO A 201 24.04 -19.69 47.51
CA PRO A 201 25.04 -19.06 46.64
C PRO A 201 24.42 -18.56 45.32
N TYR A 202 25.05 -17.54 44.73
CA TYR A 202 24.55 -16.75 43.58
C TYR A 202 24.10 -17.54 42.34
N SER A 203 24.41 -18.84 42.19
CA SER A 203 24.16 -19.66 40.98
C SER A 203 22.85 -20.47 40.98
N LYS A 204 22.10 -20.51 42.09
CA LYS A 204 20.88 -21.34 42.23
C LYS A 204 19.57 -20.54 42.39
N GLY A 205 19.66 -19.21 42.49
CA GLY A 205 18.49 -18.37 42.74
C GLY A 205 17.38 -18.51 41.69
N ILE A 206 16.12 -18.41 42.13
CA ILE A 206 14.92 -18.60 41.30
C ILE A 206 14.95 -17.71 40.05
N GLN A 207 15.47 -16.49 40.16
CA GLN A 207 15.62 -15.59 39.02
C GLN A 207 16.48 -16.18 37.89
N ILE A 208 17.56 -16.86 38.23
CA ILE A 208 18.45 -17.52 37.27
C ILE A 208 17.76 -18.73 36.65
N ILE A 209 17.02 -19.50 37.46
CA ILE A 209 16.24 -20.66 36.97
C ILE A 209 15.24 -20.20 35.91
N VAL A 210 14.42 -19.19 36.23
CA VAL A 210 13.39 -18.64 35.32
C VAL A 210 14.04 -18.04 34.07
N ASN A 211 15.10 -17.23 34.23
CA ASN A 211 15.81 -16.66 33.08
C ASN A 211 16.40 -17.76 32.18
N ARG A 212 16.96 -18.83 32.75
CA ARG A 212 17.49 -19.96 31.97
C ARG A 212 16.39 -20.69 31.21
N MET A 213 15.22 -20.88 31.81
CA MET A 213 14.05 -21.42 31.11
C MET A 213 13.63 -20.53 29.94
N MET A 214 13.57 -19.21 30.17
CA MET A 214 13.23 -18.24 29.11
C MET A 214 14.25 -18.27 27.97
N THR A 215 15.55 -18.33 28.26
CA THR A 215 16.61 -18.44 27.23
C THR A 215 16.43 -19.69 26.38
N GLN A 216 16.15 -20.84 27.00
CA GLN A 216 15.95 -22.09 26.26
C GLN A 216 14.68 -22.06 25.40
N LEU A 217 13.61 -21.43 25.89
CA LEU A 217 12.40 -21.21 25.11
C LEU A 217 12.66 -20.28 23.92
N ILE A 218 13.43 -19.22 24.10
CA ILE A 218 13.85 -18.32 23.00
C ILE A 218 14.65 -19.11 21.96
N GLU A 219 15.68 -19.86 22.37
CA GLU A 219 16.48 -20.70 21.47
C GLU A 219 15.61 -21.72 20.72
N PHE A 220 14.64 -22.33 21.41
CA PHE A 220 13.69 -23.23 20.79
C PHE A 220 12.83 -22.53 19.74
N PHE A 221 12.20 -21.39 20.05
CA PHE A 221 11.34 -20.67 19.09
C PHE A 221 12.13 -20.12 17.90
N LEU A 222 13.40 -19.74 18.10
CA LEU A 222 14.28 -19.36 16.99
C LEU A 222 14.64 -20.57 16.11
N ALA A 223 14.78 -21.76 16.68
CA ALA A 223 15.07 -22.99 15.94
C ALA A 223 13.83 -23.59 15.25
N SER A 224 12.63 -23.29 15.73
CA SER A 224 11.37 -23.91 15.32
C SER A 224 10.80 -23.34 14.02
N THR A 225 9.97 -24.14 13.35
CA THR A 225 9.15 -23.74 12.20
C THR A 225 7.67 -24.03 12.44
N LEU A 226 6.79 -23.44 11.65
CA LEU A 226 5.33 -23.68 11.73
C LEU A 226 4.95 -25.16 11.50
N ASP A 227 5.77 -25.94 10.79
CA ASP A 227 5.54 -27.37 10.55
C ASP A 227 5.65 -28.22 11.83
N GLN A 228 6.40 -27.76 12.83
CA GLN A 228 6.65 -28.46 14.10
C GLN A 228 5.51 -28.24 15.10
N THR A 229 4.27 -28.48 14.67
CA THR A 229 3.05 -28.10 15.39
C THR A 229 2.99 -28.68 16.81
N ARG A 230 3.40 -29.94 17.02
CA ARG A 230 3.33 -30.61 18.32
C ARG A 230 4.31 -30.01 19.32
N GLU A 231 5.58 -29.88 18.93
CA GLU A 231 6.66 -29.34 19.76
C GLU A 231 6.39 -27.86 20.06
N LEU A 232 5.93 -27.10 19.07
CA LEU A 232 5.53 -25.70 19.23
C LEU A 232 4.40 -25.55 20.25
N CYS A 233 3.34 -26.36 20.15
CA CYS A 233 2.24 -26.38 21.12
C CYS A 233 2.71 -26.74 22.54
N MET A 234 3.68 -27.64 22.68
CA MET A 234 4.26 -28.00 23.98
C MET A 234 5.01 -26.81 24.60
N MET A 235 5.81 -26.09 23.82
CA MET A 235 6.60 -24.97 24.31
C MET A 235 5.76 -23.72 24.56
N GLN A 236 4.76 -23.44 23.72
CA GLN A 236 3.75 -22.40 24.00
C GLN A 236 2.98 -22.71 25.28
N ARG A 237 2.63 -23.97 25.52
CA ARG A 237 2.02 -24.40 26.80
C ARG A 237 2.96 -24.19 27.97
N ALA A 238 4.27 -24.45 27.81
CA ALA A 238 5.24 -24.17 28.86
C ALA A 238 5.26 -22.67 29.20
N VAL A 239 5.25 -21.78 28.20
CA VAL A 239 5.14 -20.32 28.41
C VAL A 239 3.84 -19.98 29.14
N TYR A 240 2.70 -20.52 28.69
CA TYR A 240 1.41 -20.34 29.34
C TYR A 240 1.44 -20.75 30.82
N SER A 241 1.95 -21.95 31.12
CA SER A 241 2.13 -22.46 32.47
C SER A 241 3.01 -21.53 33.32
N MET A 242 4.12 -21.03 32.77
CA MET A 242 5.02 -20.09 33.46
C MET A 242 4.31 -18.77 33.82
N VAL A 243 3.55 -18.17 32.90
CA VAL A 243 2.87 -16.90 33.16
C VAL A 243 1.67 -17.04 34.11
N THR A 244 1.13 -18.25 34.28
CA THR A 244 0.06 -18.53 35.27
C THR A 244 0.58 -18.75 36.69
N CYS A 245 1.88 -19.03 36.87
CA CYS A 245 2.49 -19.23 38.19
C CYS A 245 2.68 -17.92 38.95
N ARG A 246 2.28 -17.88 40.23
CA ARG A 246 2.38 -16.66 41.06
C ARG A 246 3.82 -16.31 41.43
N SER A 247 4.66 -17.31 41.67
CA SER A 247 6.08 -17.11 42.00
C SER A 247 6.93 -16.76 40.77
N VAL A 248 6.54 -17.25 39.58
CA VAL A 248 7.30 -17.08 38.33
C VAL A 248 6.97 -15.75 37.66
N LEU A 249 5.69 -15.36 37.61
CA LEU A 249 5.23 -14.21 36.82
C LEU A 249 5.97 -12.90 37.13
N PRO A 250 6.22 -12.50 38.40
CA PRO A 250 6.97 -11.27 38.68
C PRO A 250 8.39 -11.31 38.10
N ILE A 251 9.08 -12.44 38.22
CA ILE A 251 10.43 -12.62 37.70
C ILE A 251 10.42 -12.60 36.17
N PHE A 252 9.41 -13.26 35.57
CA PHE A 252 9.23 -13.35 34.14
C PHE A 252 9.12 -11.97 33.49
N VAL A 253 8.23 -11.09 33.99
CA VAL A 253 7.98 -9.79 33.35
C VAL A 253 9.04 -8.72 33.63
N HIS A 254 9.78 -8.83 34.74
CA HIS A 254 10.90 -7.93 35.05
C HIS A 254 12.22 -8.40 34.41
N SER A 255 12.22 -9.54 33.71
CA SER A 255 13.39 -10.02 33.01
C SER A 255 13.66 -9.20 31.75
N HIS A 256 14.94 -8.94 31.46
CA HIS A 256 15.37 -8.36 30.19
C HIS A 256 15.01 -9.24 28.98
N LEU A 257 14.77 -10.54 29.21
CA LEU A 257 14.31 -11.50 28.21
C LEU A 257 12.81 -11.38 27.91
N PHE A 258 12.06 -10.61 28.71
CA PHE A 258 10.69 -10.23 28.41
C PHE A 258 10.65 -8.91 27.64
N TYR A 259 11.36 -7.90 28.16
CA TYR A 259 11.47 -6.59 27.54
C TYR A 259 12.70 -5.84 28.06
N SER A 260 13.35 -5.05 27.22
CA SER A 260 14.46 -4.16 27.57
C SER A 260 14.35 -2.85 26.78
N ASP A 261 14.58 -1.72 27.45
CA ASP A 261 14.65 -0.41 26.78
C ASP A 261 15.94 -0.24 25.96
N SER A 262 16.90 -1.17 26.07
CA SER A 262 18.17 -1.14 25.33
C SER A 262 18.03 -1.52 23.85
N PHE A 263 16.87 -2.04 23.41
CA PHE A 263 16.68 -2.47 22.03
C PHE A 263 16.59 -1.27 21.09
N THR A 264 17.44 -1.27 20.06
CA THR A 264 17.50 -0.17 19.07
C THR A 264 16.73 -0.45 17.80
N ASP A 265 16.41 -1.72 17.53
CA ASP A 265 15.78 -2.15 16.28
C ASP A 265 14.85 -3.37 16.49
N GLY A 266 14.03 -3.65 15.47
CA GLY A 266 13.01 -4.70 15.51
C GLY A 266 13.61 -6.11 15.56
N LEU A 267 14.74 -6.36 14.92
CA LEU A 267 15.41 -7.67 14.96
C LEU A 267 15.92 -8.00 16.36
N GLN A 268 16.53 -7.04 17.06
CA GLN A 268 16.98 -7.25 18.43
C GLN A 268 15.83 -7.61 19.36
N LEU A 269 14.68 -6.95 19.21
CA LEU A 269 13.48 -7.26 20.00
C LEU A 269 12.92 -8.64 19.66
N GLU A 270 12.80 -8.97 18.37
CA GLU A 270 12.28 -10.27 17.91
C GLU A 270 13.17 -11.43 18.37
N TYR A 271 14.49 -11.29 18.30
CA TYR A 271 15.43 -12.37 18.65
C TYR A 271 15.81 -12.41 20.14
N GLY A 272 15.73 -11.27 20.82
CA GLY A 272 16.18 -11.08 22.20
C GLY A 272 15.10 -11.31 23.25
N THR A 273 13.82 -11.37 22.86
CA THR A 273 12.70 -11.52 23.79
C THR A 273 11.92 -12.80 23.58
N ILE A 274 11.30 -13.32 24.65
CA ILE A 274 10.49 -14.53 24.58
C ILE A 274 9.23 -14.35 23.74
N LEU A 275 8.56 -13.20 23.85
CA LEU A 275 7.39 -12.89 23.04
C LEU A 275 7.79 -12.61 21.59
N GLY A 276 8.92 -11.93 21.36
CA GLY A 276 9.51 -11.72 20.04
C GLY A 276 9.78 -13.04 19.32
N ALA A 277 10.50 -13.94 19.97
CA ALA A 277 10.90 -15.21 19.38
C ALA A 277 9.68 -16.08 19.09
N MET A 278 8.71 -16.13 20.02
CA MET A 278 7.46 -16.89 19.88
C MET A 278 6.55 -16.35 18.76
N LEU A 279 6.35 -15.04 18.67
CA LEU A 279 5.50 -14.44 17.63
C LEU A 279 6.17 -14.48 16.26
N GLY A 280 7.51 -14.49 16.19
CA GLY A 280 8.25 -14.56 14.93
C GLY A 280 8.42 -15.96 14.34
N VAL A 281 7.84 -17.01 14.93
CA VAL A 281 7.92 -18.37 14.36
C VAL A 281 7.26 -18.36 12.97
N GLY A 282 8.04 -18.68 11.95
CA GLY A 282 7.61 -18.69 10.55
C GLY A 282 7.91 -20.04 9.87
N VAL A 283 7.99 -20.02 8.54
CA VAL A 283 8.25 -21.24 7.75
C VAL A 283 9.70 -21.72 7.83
N PHE A 284 10.63 -20.82 8.19
CA PHE A 284 12.05 -21.13 8.25
C PHE A 284 12.63 -20.92 9.66
N SER A 285 13.64 -21.74 9.97
CA SER A 285 14.40 -21.62 11.20
C SER A 285 15.25 -20.35 11.19
N ARG A 286 15.19 -19.59 12.30
CA ARG A 286 15.92 -18.33 12.52
C ARG A 286 17.12 -18.52 13.45
N ALA A 287 17.55 -19.75 13.71
CA ALA A 287 18.67 -20.03 14.63
C ALA A 287 19.98 -19.33 14.22
N SER A 288 20.19 -19.09 12.93
CA SER A 288 21.43 -18.50 12.37
C SER A 288 21.57 -16.99 12.53
N ARG A 289 20.55 -16.28 13.05
CA ARG A 289 20.53 -14.82 13.30
C ARG A 289 21.20 -13.95 12.20
N PRO A 290 20.88 -14.13 10.91
CA PRO A 290 21.50 -13.34 9.86
C PRO A 290 21.01 -11.89 9.90
N LEU A 291 21.88 -10.94 9.56
CA LEU A 291 21.53 -9.53 9.41
C LEU A 291 21.19 -9.23 7.93
N PRO A 292 20.35 -8.20 7.66
CA PRO A 292 20.18 -7.68 6.30
C PRO A 292 21.55 -7.29 5.70
N PRO A 293 21.83 -7.59 4.41
CA PRO A 293 20.93 -8.13 3.38
C PRO A 293 20.90 -9.67 3.27
N LEU A 294 21.72 -10.38 4.04
CA LEU A 294 21.86 -11.85 3.94
C LEU A 294 20.60 -12.60 4.34
N LEU A 295 19.90 -12.11 5.38
CA LEU A 295 18.59 -12.63 5.79
C LEU A 295 17.65 -12.76 4.57
N ARG A 296 17.60 -11.71 3.74
CA ARG A 296 16.74 -11.67 2.55
C ARG A 296 17.10 -12.74 1.52
N MET A 297 18.40 -12.95 1.27
CA MET A 297 18.84 -13.98 0.31
C MET A 297 18.49 -15.40 0.76
N VAL A 298 18.48 -15.65 2.06
CA VAL A 298 18.12 -16.95 2.63
C VAL A 298 16.60 -17.15 2.56
N GLU A 299 15.84 -16.14 2.97
CA GLU A 299 14.37 -16.15 2.90
C GLU A 299 13.87 -16.33 1.46
N TRP A 300 14.46 -15.62 0.49
CA TRP A 300 14.08 -15.71 -0.92
C TRP A 300 14.27 -17.10 -1.51
N ARG A 301 15.40 -17.75 -1.23
CA ARG A 301 15.61 -19.13 -1.67
C ARG A 301 14.54 -20.04 -1.07
N GLY A 302 14.25 -19.89 0.21
CA GLY A 302 13.22 -20.66 0.88
C GLY A 302 11.82 -20.46 0.27
N TYR A 303 11.40 -19.21 0.00
CA TYR A 303 10.06 -18.98 -0.57
C TYR A 303 9.95 -19.47 -2.01
N MET A 304 11.02 -19.40 -2.82
CA MET A 304 11.02 -19.97 -4.17
C MET A 304 10.87 -21.51 -4.14
N ASP A 305 11.45 -22.18 -3.15
CA ASP A 305 11.25 -23.62 -2.94
C ASP A 305 9.81 -23.91 -2.47
N MET A 306 9.23 -23.04 -1.64
CA MET A 306 7.85 -23.15 -1.16
C MET A 306 6.83 -22.94 -2.29
N PHE A 307 7.04 -21.97 -3.18
CA PHE A 307 6.13 -21.62 -4.29
C PHE A 307 6.85 -21.80 -5.64
N PRO A 308 6.97 -23.05 -6.14
CA PRO A 308 7.73 -23.35 -7.34
C PRO A 308 7.07 -22.75 -8.58
N THR A 309 7.87 -22.10 -9.42
CA THR A 309 7.43 -21.36 -10.61
C THR A 309 6.84 -22.22 -11.72
N GLU A 310 6.99 -23.54 -11.62
CA GLU A 310 6.46 -24.51 -12.58
C GLU A 310 4.97 -24.84 -12.32
N SER A 311 4.44 -24.49 -11.14
CA SER A 311 3.03 -24.68 -10.78
C SER A 311 2.25 -23.40 -11.06
N GLU A 312 1.15 -23.51 -11.80
CA GLU A 312 0.22 -22.39 -12.00
C GLU A 312 -0.73 -22.19 -10.82
N ASP A 313 -0.92 -23.22 -9.98
CA ASP A 313 -1.82 -23.20 -8.83
C ASP A 313 -1.03 -23.34 -7.51
N HIS A 314 -1.15 -22.33 -6.65
CA HIS A 314 -0.58 -22.30 -5.30
C HIS A 314 -1.64 -22.31 -4.19
N SER A 315 -2.92 -22.43 -4.54
CA SER A 315 -4.06 -22.30 -3.62
C SER A 315 -3.96 -23.19 -2.38
N GLN A 316 -3.57 -24.46 -2.55
CA GLN A 316 -3.42 -25.40 -1.43
C GLN A 316 -2.34 -24.94 -0.45
N LYS A 317 -1.16 -24.54 -0.94
CA LYS A 317 -0.06 -24.09 -0.08
C LYS A 317 -0.38 -22.78 0.64
N ILE A 318 -1.11 -21.89 -0.05
CA ILE A 318 -1.65 -20.66 0.55
C ILE A 318 -2.60 -21.04 1.69
N SER A 319 -3.53 -21.97 1.47
CA SER A 319 -4.48 -22.43 2.50
C SER A 319 -3.78 -23.12 3.68
N ASP A 320 -2.75 -23.92 3.44
CA ASP A 320 -1.99 -24.60 4.50
C ASP A 320 -1.24 -23.59 5.37
N LEU A 321 -0.65 -22.55 4.76
CA LEU A 321 0.00 -21.46 5.47
C LEU A 321 -1.01 -20.65 6.29
N GLN A 322 -2.17 -20.32 5.72
CA GLN A 322 -3.25 -19.62 6.44
C GLN A 322 -3.69 -20.42 7.67
N SER A 323 -3.92 -21.73 7.55
CA SER A 323 -4.30 -22.60 8.67
C SER A 323 -3.21 -22.66 9.75
N SER A 324 -1.94 -22.64 9.35
CA SER A 324 -0.80 -22.64 10.28
C SER A 324 -0.70 -21.32 11.05
N MET A 325 -0.90 -20.19 10.36
CA MET A 325 -0.94 -18.86 10.96
C MET A 325 -2.12 -18.70 11.93
N GLU A 326 -3.30 -19.20 11.58
CA GLU A 326 -4.47 -19.25 12.46
C GLU A 326 -4.20 -20.03 13.75
N THR A 327 -3.64 -21.24 13.62
CA THR A 327 -3.32 -22.10 14.76
C THR A 327 -2.27 -21.45 15.68
N ALA A 328 -1.25 -20.84 15.10
CA ALA A 328 -0.24 -20.09 15.86
C ALA A 328 -0.86 -18.89 16.60
N CYS A 329 -1.74 -18.13 15.92
CA CYS A 329 -2.45 -17.00 16.53
C CYS A 329 -3.29 -17.45 17.72
N ASP A 330 -4.07 -18.53 17.59
CA ASP A 330 -4.93 -19.05 18.67
C ASP A 330 -4.13 -19.43 19.92
N ALA A 331 -2.94 -20.02 19.76
CA ALA A 331 -2.05 -20.35 20.86
C ALA A 331 -1.41 -19.10 21.48
N ASN A 332 -0.86 -18.20 20.65
CA ASN A 332 -0.17 -16.98 21.07
C ASN A 332 -1.13 -16.02 21.80
N LYS A 333 -2.36 -15.87 21.29
CA LYS A 333 -3.43 -15.06 21.87
C LYS A 333 -3.74 -15.47 23.30
N ARG A 334 -3.81 -16.78 23.61
CA ARG A 334 -4.11 -17.26 24.97
C ARG A 334 -3.09 -16.78 25.99
N ILE A 335 -1.80 -16.82 25.64
CA ILE A 335 -0.70 -16.39 26.51
C ILE A 335 -0.78 -14.88 26.73
N VAL A 336 -0.93 -14.12 25.65
CA VAL A 336 -1.01 -12.66 25.69
C VAL A 336 -2.23 -12.17 26.48
N LEU A 337 -3.40 -12.80 26.31
CA LEU A 337 -4.59 -12.44 27.08
C LEU A 337 -4.42 -12.63 28.59
N VAL A 338 -3.76 -13.72 29.02
CA VAL A 338 -3.45 -13.93 30.45
C VAL A 338 -2.53 -12.83 30.99
N LEU A 339 -1.51 -12.47 30.21
CA LEU A 339 -0.59 -11.39 30.56
C LEU A 339 -1.29 -10.02 30.65
N LEU A 340 -2.23 -9.73 29.75
CA LEU A 340 -3.01 -8.47 29.77
C LEU A 340 -4.06 -8.45 30.91
N GLN A 341 -4.64 -9.59 31.26
CA GLN A 341 -5.63 -9.69 32.33
C GLN A 341 -5.00 -9.46 33.72
N ASN A 342 -3.78 -9.96 33.94
CA ASN A 342 -3.10 -9.82 35.23
C ASN A 342 -2.53 -8.41 35.42
N LYS A 343 -2.84 -7.78 36.57
CA LYS A 343 -2.43 -6.40 36.89
C LYS A 343 -0.91 -6.20 36.89
N LEU A 344 -0.14 -7.22 37.28
CA LEU A 344 1.32 -7.12 37.41
C LEU A 344 2.02 -7.14 36.04
N SER A 345 1.52 -7.91 35.09
CA SER A 345 2.13 -8.07 33.76
C SER A 345 1.57 -7.12 32.71
N ARG A 346 0.36 -6.58 32.93
CA ARG A 346 -0.38 -5.79 31.93
C ARG A 346 0.43 -4.64 31.35
N PHE A 347 1.01 -3.80 32.20
CA PHE A 347 1.76 -2.63 31.73
C PHE A 347 3.01 -3.04 30.94
N HIS A 348 3.80 -3.99 31.45
CA HIS A 348 4.97 -4.51 30.73
C HIS A 348 4.61 -5.12 29.38
N THR A 349 3.47 -5.81 29.29
CA THR A 349 2.99 -6.42 28.04
C THR A 349 2.59 -5.35 27.03
N LEU A 350 1.86 -4.32 27.47
CA LEU A 350 1.51 -3.18 26.63
C LEU A 350 2.75 -2.41 26.16
N ARG A 351 3.74 -2.19 27.05
CA ARG A 351 5.03 -1.57 26.71
C ARG A 351 5.81 -2.39 25.69
N PHE A 352 5.87 -3.71 25.83
CA PHE A 352 6.48 -4.59 24.84
C PHE A 352 5.84 -4.42 23.45
N MET A 353 4.50 -4.48 23.38
CA MET A 353 3.76 -4.33 22.12
C MET A 353 3.96 -2.94 21.50
N GLY A 354 3.91 -1.90 22.33
CA GLY A 354 4.17 -0.52 21.92
C GLY A 354 5.56 -0.34 21.31
N SER A 355 6.58 -0.79 22.03
CA SER A 355 7.97 -0.75 21.57
C SER A 355 8.19 -1.61 20.32
N ALA A 356 7.55 -2.78 20.21
CA ALA A 356 7.62 -3.60 19.00
C ALA A 356 7.09 -2.85 17.77
N LEU A 357 5.97 -2.14 17.89
CA LEU A 357 5.43 -1.33 16.80
C LEU A 357 6.29 -0.10 16.52
N ARG A 358 6.82 0.58 17.54
CA ARG A 358 7.72 1.73 17.38
C ARG A 358 9.01 1.36 16.66
N LEU A 359 9.67 0.28 17.07
CA LEU A 359 10.92 -0.20 16.45
C LEU A 359 10.71 -0.72 15.03
N ASN A 360 9.46 -1.03 14.65
CA ASN A 360 9.08 -1.46 13.31
C ASN A 360 8.38 -0.35 12.49
N ALA A 361 8.40 0.90 12.94
CA ALA A 361 7.80 2.03 12.19
C ALA A 361 8.41 2.21 10.79
N GLY A 362 9.63 1.71 10.55
CA GLY A 362 10.28 1.74 9.25
C GLY A 362 9.55 0.96 8.14
N TYR A 363 8.59 0.08 8.46
CA TYR A 363 7.81 -0.66 7.47
C TYR A 363 6.99 0.23 6.52
N THR A 364 6.63 1.45 6.92
CA THR A 364 5.93 2.40 6.04
C THR A 364 6.84 3.09 5.03
N ARG A 365 8.15 2.88 5.10
CA ARG A 365 9.10 3.47 4.14
C ARG A 365 9.16 2.63 2.87
N THR A 366 9.16 3.30 1.72
CA THR A 366 9.29 2.70 0.38
C THR A 366 10.52 1.78 0.25
N MET A 367 11.64 2.15 0.87
CA MET A 367 12.91 1.40 0.89
C MET A 367 13.22 0.77 2.27
N HIS A 368 12.28 0.05 2.88
CA HIS A 368 12.49 -0.54 4.21
C HIS A 368 13.36 -1.81 4.21
N HIS A 369 13.71 -2.33 3.03
CA HIS A 369 14.29 -3.66 2.90
C HIS A 369 15.70 -3.80 3.50
N ASP A 370 16.48 -2.72 3.62
CA ASP A 370 17.83 -2.73 4.20
C ASP A 370 17.85 -2.40 5.70
N LEU A 371 16.67 -2.11 6.28
CA LEU A 371 16.53 -1.79 7.69
C LEU A 371 16.47 -3.08 8.53
N PRO A 372 17.00 -3.07 9.78
CA PRO A 372 16.94 -4.18 10.71
C PRO A 372 15.54 -4.31 11.36
N LEU A 373 14.51 -4.52 10.54
CA LEU A 373 13.12 -4.67 10.98
C LEU A 373 12.82 -6.14 11.33
N SER A 374 11.85 -6.34 12.21
CA SER A 374 11.33 -7.68 12.52
C SER A 374 10.75 -8.36 11.29
N SER A 375 10.67 -9.68 11.28
CA SER A 375 10.13 -10.48 10.18
C SER A 375 8.65 -10.19 9.89
N ARG A 376 8.22 -10.45 8.65
CA ARG A 376 6.80 -10.33 8.26
C ARG A 376 5.91 -11.29 9.08
N PHE A 377 6.42 -12.46 9.45
CA PHE A 377 5.73 -13.42 10.32
C PHE A 377 5.47 -12.83 11.71
N PHE A 378 6.50 -12.23 12.32
CA PHE A 378 6.37 -11.53 13.59
C PHE A 378 5.31 -10.43 13.52
N MET A 379 5.37 -9.57 12.49
CA MET A 379 4.43 -8.46 12.34
C MET A 379 2.98 -8.94 12.11
N CYS A 380 2.78 -10.00 11.32
CA CYS A 380 1.44 -10.59 11.13
C CYS A 380 0.91 -11.20 12.43
N GLN A 381 1.70 -12.02 13.12
CA GLN A 381 1.28 -12.64 14.39
C GLN A 381 1.02 -11.60 15.49
N LEU A 382 1.86 -10.56 15.58
CA LEU A 382 1.65 -9.43 16.50
C LEU A 382 0.32 -8.73 16.18
N ASN A 383 0.06 -8.45 14.90
CA ASN A 383 -1.18 -7.85 14.46
C ASN A 383 -2.40 -8.71 14.80
N ASP A 384 -2.36 -10.01 14.47
CA ASP A 384 -3.52 -10.89 14.65
C ASP A 384 -3.86 -11.06 16.13
N VAL A 385 -2.84 -11.18 16.98
CA VAL A 385 -3.01 -11.26 18.43
C VAL A 385 -3.56 -9.95 19.01
N LEU A 386 -3.06 -8.79 18.58
CA LEU A 386 -3.56 -7.48 18.99
C LEU A 386 -5.00 -7.25 18.53
N MET A 387 -5.31 -7.59 17.28
CA MET A 387 -6.64 -7.54 16.70
C MET A 387 -7.62 -8.35 17.55
N GLU A 388 -7.28 -9.62 17.80
CA GLU A 388 -8.09 -10.54 18.61
C GLU A 388 -8.26 -10.07 20.06
N ALA A 389 -7.22 -9.48 20.65
CA ALA A 389 -7.28 -8.90 21.99
C ALA A 389 -8.15 -7.62 22.03
N ALA A 390 -8.24 -6.88 20.93
CA ALA A 390 -9.01 -5.66 20.81
C ALA A 390 -10.48 -5.89 20.39
N LEU A 391 -10.84 -7.01 19.76
CA LEU A 391 -12.24 -7.32 19.37
C LEU A 391 -13.28 -7.11 20.49
N PRO A 392 -13.03 -7.51 21.75
CA PRO A 392 -13.98 -7.28 22.85
C PRO A 392 -14.31 -5.80 23.09
N VAL A 393 -13.45 -4.87 22.65
CA VAL A 393 -13.68 -3.43 22.74
C VAL A 393 -14.92 -3.02 21.95
N PHE A 394 -15.32 -3.75 20.89
CA PHE A 394 -16.42 -3.35 20.01
C PHE A 394 -17.68 -4.23 20.12
N THR A 395 -17.59 -5.40 20.78
CA THR A 395 -18.70 -6.39 20.82
C THR A 395 -19.72 -6.17 21.95
N LYS A 396 -19.45 -5.27 22.91
CA LYS A 396 -20.33 -5.01 24.06
C LYS A 396 -20.59 -3.53 24.27
N GLY A 397 -21.44 -2.90 23.46
CA GLY A 397 -22.01 -1.58 23.75
C GLY A 397 -21.00 -0.51 24.21
N CYS A 398 -19.72 -0.65 23.83
CA CYS A 398 -18.70 0.30 24.19
C CYS A 398 -19.03 1.53 23.38
N ASP A 399 -19.46 2.57 24.09
CA ASP A 399 -19.65 3.85 23.48
C ASP A 399 -18.28 4.31 22.95
N ALA A 400 -18.17 4.49 21.62
CA ALA A 400 -16.96 4.98 20.97
C ALA A 400 -16.49 6.33 21.57
N SER A 401 -17.36 7.04 22.30
CA SER A 401 -17.00 8.22 23.10
C SER A 401 -15.98 7.95 24.22
N SER A 402 -15.83 6.70 24.65
CA SER A 402 -14.92 6.30 25.74
C SER A 402 -13.45 6.21 25.32
N ILE A 403 -13.17 6.30 24.02
CA ILE A 403 -11.81 6.28 23.45
C ILE A 403 -11.48 7.70 22.99
N PRO A 404 -10.71 8.47 23.79
CA PRO A 404 -10.46 9.87 23.50
C PRO A 404 -9.41 10.02 22.38
N PRO A 405 -9.69 10.82 21.33
CA PRO A 405 -8.71 11.13 20.27
C PRO A 405 -7.42 11.77 20.80
N ALA A 406 -7.53 12.53 21.90
CA ALA A 406 -6.40 13.19 22.56
C ALA A 406 -5.28 12.24 23.02
N TYR A 407 -5.55 10.93 23.07
CA TYR A 407 -4.53 9.91 23.32
C TYR A 407 -3.37 9.91 22.29
N LEU A 408 -3.61 10.46 21.10
CA LEU A 408 -2.64 10.55 20.00
C LEU A 408 -1.83 11.85 19.97
N LEU A 409 -2.02 12.70 20.98
CA LEU A 409 -1.17 13.87 21.21
C LEU A 409 0.11 13.42 21.91
N GLU A 410 1.17 14.21 21.78
CA GLU A 410 2.48 13.88 22.35
C GLU A 410 2.45 13.94 23.87
N ASP A 411 2.59 12.78 24.51
CA ASP A 411 2.82 12.69 25.95
C ASP A 411 4.31 12.94 26.25
N PRO A 412 4.67 13.99 27.01
CA PRO A 412 6.06 14.28 27.37
C PRO A 412 6.68 13.29 28.38
N GLY A 413 5.95 12.26 28.83
CA GLY A 413 6.42 11.28 29.83
C GLY A 413 7.17 10.04 29.28
N GLU A 414 7.90 9.35 30.17
CA GLU A 414 8.61 8.07 29.88
C GLU A 414 7.69 6.83 29.84
N GLU A 415 6.38 6.99 30.06
CA GLU A 415 5.40 5.90 30.15
C GLU A 415 4.55 5.71 28.88
N THR A 416 4.93 6.33 27.77
CA THR A 416 4.22 6.25 26.48
C THR A 416 4.15 4.81 25.97
N VAL A 417 2.91 4.27 25.93
CA VAL A 417 2.63 2.91 25.45
C VAL A 417 2.45 2.87 23.94
N VAL A 418 1.74 3.85 23.37
CA VAL A 418 1.55 3.93 21.91
C VAL A 418 2.17 5.23 21.46
N ASP A 419 3.15 5.11 20.57
CA ASP A 419 3.85 6.24 19.98
C ASP A 419 3.60 6.20 18.49
N PHE A 420 3.09 7.29 17.91
CA PHE A 420 2.90 7.39 16.46
C PHE A 420 4.13 7.89 15.70
N GLY A 421 5.08 8.51 16.39
CA GLY A 421 6.23 9.22 15.85
C GLY A 421 5.92 10.68 15.50
N GLU A 422 6.92 11.55 15.65
CA GLU A 422 6.82 12.98 15.30
C GLU A 422 6.64 13.19 13.79
N SER A 423 7.20 12.29 12.97
CA SER A 423 7.08 12.32 11.51
C SER A 423 5.77 11.72 10.98
N VAL A 424 4.79 11.45 11.85
CA VAL A 424 3.51 10.89 11.43
C VAL A 424 2.73 11.93 10.64
N GLU A 425 2.28 11.52 9.47
CA GLU A 425 1.47 12.37 8.61
C GLU A 425 0.06 12.51 9.20
N ARG A 426 -0.30 13.74 9.60
CA ARG A 426 -1.62 14.06 10.19
C ARG A 426 -2.57 14.61 9.13
N ILE A 427 -3.87 14.60 9.43
CA ILE A 427 -4.93 15.09 8.53
C ILE A 427 -4.70 16.55 8.14
N THR A 428 -4.41 17.42 9.11
CA THR A 428 -3.93 18.78 8.84
C THR A 428 -2.44 18.90 9.14
N HIS A 429 -1.74 19.74 8.37
CA HIS A 429 -0.36 20.06 8.63
C HIS A 429 -0.23 20.95 9.88
N TYR A 430 0.73 20.61 10.74
CA TYR A 430 1.14 21.36 11.92
C TYR A 430 2.61 21.73 11.76
N ASP A 431 2.96 22.97 12.09
CA ASP A 431 4.29 23.58 11.94
C ASP A 431 4.57 24.51 13.14
N GLU A 432 5.68 25.27 13.10
CA GLU A 432 6.01 26.23 14.18
C GLU A 432 4.96 27.34 14.35
N ASN A 433 4.27 27.71 13.26
CA ASN A 433 3.22 28.74 13.28
C ASN A 433 1.88 28.21 13.79
N ARG A 434 1.64 26.91 13.66
CA ARG A 434 0.46 26.18 14.10
C ARG A 434 0.87 24.89 14.82
N PRO A 435 1.29 24.99 16.10
CA PRO A 435 1.74 23.84 16.85
C PRO A 435 0.61 22.86 17.13
N LEU A 436 0.97 21.59 17.39
CA LEU A 436 0.03 20.57 17.84
C LEU A 436 -0.62 21.00 19.17
N PRO A 437 -1.91 20.67 19.38
CA PRO A 437 -2.56 20.88 20.67
C PRO A 437 -1.79 20.17 21.79
N SER A 438 -1.68 20.81 22.94
CA SER A 438 -1.01 20.21 24.09
C SER A 438 -1.76 18.99 24.60
N PHE A 439 -1.01 17.98 25.02
CA PHE A 439 -1.58 16.80 25.65
C PHE A 439 -2.34 17.20 26.94
N PRO A 440 -3.59 16.77 27.12
CA PRO A 440 -4.39 17.17 28.26
C PRO A 440 -3.81 16.58 29.55
N SER A 441 -3.79 17.37 30.63
CA SER A 441 -3.37 16.88 31.93
C SER A 441 -4.34 15.80 32.45
N LEU A 442 -3.84 14.59 32.61
CA LEU A 442 -4.64 13.45 33.08
C LEU A 442 -4.75 13.43 34.60
N GLN A 443 -5.98 13.27 35.10
CA GLN A 443 -6.23 12.96 36.52
C GLN A 443 -6.00 11.48 36.83
N GLU A 444 -6.22 10.60 35.86
CA GLU A 444 -6.05 9.14 35.96
C GLU A 444 -5.41 8.60 34.67
N PRO A 445 -4.60 7.51 34.73
CA PRO A 445 -4.02 6.90 33.54
C PRO A 445 -5.11 6.31 32.64
N PHE A 446 -4.83 6.25 31.34
CA PHE A 446 -5.77 5.68 30.39
C PHE A 446 -6.10 4.22 30.69
N LYS A 447 -7.34 3.85 30.36
CA LYS A 447 -7.78 2.46 30.49
C LYS A 447 -6.96 1.58 29.52
N PRO A 448 -6.63 0.34 29.91
CA PRO A 448 -5.97 -0.62 29.02
C PRO A 448 -6.66 -0.84 27.67
N THR A 449 -7.98 -0.67 27.61
CA THR A 449 -8.77 -0.76 26.38
C THR A 449 -8.44 0.34 25.37
N VAL A 450 -8.07 1.54 25.83
CA VAL A 450 -7.63 2.64 24.97
C VAL A 450 -6.28 2.31 24.32
N HIS A 451 -5.32 1.82 25.11
CA HIS A 451 -4.04 1.34 24.59
C HIS A 451 -4.23 0.23 23.56
N LEU A 452 -5.05 -0.78 23.86
CA LEU A 452 -5.30 -1.90 22.95
C LEU A 452 -5.95 -1.46 21.65
N PHE A 453 -6.88 -0.49 21.68
CA PHE A 453 -7.48 0.07 20.48
C PHE A 453 -6.42 0.65 19.54
N PHE A 454 -5.56 1.54 20.05
CA PHE A 454 -4.54 2.20 19.22
C PHE A 454 -3.37 1.29 18.86
N LEU A 455 -3.00 0.32 19.71
CA LEU A 455 -2.02 -0.72 19.36
C LEU A 455 -2.52 -1.58 18.20
N ALA A 456 -3.78 -2.01 18.22
CA ALA A 456 -4.34 -2.82 17.13
C ALA A 456 -4.50 -2.01 15.83
N ALA A 457 -4.91 -0.74 15.92
CA ALA A 457 -4.95 0.14 14.76
C ALA A 457 -3.55 0.36 14.15
N ARG A 458 -2.56 0.65 15.01
CA ARG A 458 -1.17 0.84 14.58
C ARG A 458 -0.54 -0.44 14.04
N SER A 459 -0.85 -1.60 14.61
CA SER A 459 -0.34 -2.88 14.08
C SER A 459 -0.87 -3.15 12.68
N MET A 460 -2.15 -2.86 12.39
CA MET A 460 -2.71 -3.02 11.04
C MET A 460 -2.05 -2.07 10.04
N MET A 461 -1.76 -0.83 10.44
CA MET A 461 -1.03 0.13 9.60
C MET A 461 0.38 -0.36 9.24
N LEU A 462 1.11 -0.94 10.19
CA LEU A 462 2.50 -1.41 9.99
C LEU A 462 2.63 -2.82 9.41
N SER A 463 1.52 -3.56 9.29
CA SER A 463 1.51 -4.94 8.78
C SER A 463 0.57 -5.07 7.59
N VAL A 464 -0.75 -5.15 7.84
CA VAL A 464 -1.78 -5.39 6.84
C VAL A 464 -1.71 -4.36 5.70
N SER A 465 -1.68 -3.06 6.00
CA SER A 465 -1.63 -2.04 4.94
C SER A 465 -0.38 -2.16 4.06
N VAL A 466 0.78 -2.38 4.68
CA VAL A 466 2.07 -2.52 3.98
C VAL A 466 2.09 -3.79 3.11
N LEU A 467 1.57 -4.90 3.62
CA LEU A 467 1.49 -6.15 2.87
C LEU A 467 0.53 -6.05 1.69
N ILE A 468 -0.59 -5.35 1.85
CA ILE A 468 -1.55 -5.12 0.77
C ILE A 468 -0.97 -4.20 -0.31
N GLU A 469 -0.27 -3.14 0.08
CA GLU A 469 0.45 -2.28 -0.87
C GLU A 469 1.54 -3.05 -1.63
N LEU A 470 2.28 -3.92 -0.92
CA LEU A 470 3.22 -4.83 -1.54
C LEU A 470 2.52 -5.76 -2.54
N HIS A 471 1.37 -6.34 -2.17
CA HIS A 471 0.58 -7.22 -3.03
C HIS A 471 0.15 -6.50 -4.33
N GLU A 472 -0.41 -5.30 -4.21
CA GLU A 472 -0.81 -4.48 -5.37
C GLU A 472 0.38 -4.16 -6.28
N ARG A 473 1.51 -3.77 -5.68
CA ARG A 473 2.74 -3.47 -6.40
C ARG A 473 3.27 -4.67 -7.18
N VAL A 474 3.38 -5.84 -6.54
CA VAL A 474 3.90 -7.05 -7.22
C VAL A 474 2.92 -7.58 -8.26
N GLU A 475 1.61 -7.42 -8.05
CA GLU A 475 0.60 -7.75 -9.05
C GLU A 475 0.75 -6.86 -10.29
N HIS A 476 0.91 -5.54 -10.09
CA HIS A 476 1.18 -4.61 -11.17
C HIS A 476 2.51 -4.94 -11.90
N GLU A 477 3.60 -5.18 -11.18
CA GLU A 477 4.91 -5.54 -11.76
C GLU A 477 4.87 -6.87 -12.53
N SER A 478 4.11 -7.86 -12.04
CA SER A 478 3.96 -9.16 -12.72
C SER A 478 3.24 -9.03 -14.07
N SER A 479 2.31 -8.07 -14.17
CA SER A 479 1.51 -7.79 -15.37
C SER A 479 2.25 -6.96 -16.42
N ARG A 480 3.40 -6.37 -16.07
CA ARG A 480 4.22 -5.59 -17.01
C ARG A 480 4.86 -6.50 -18.07
N PRO A 481 4.81 -6.12 -19.36
CA PRO A 481 5.33 -6.94 -20.46
C PRO A 481 6.85 -7.11 -20.42
N ASN A 482 7.59 -6.07 -20.01
CA ASN A 482 9.05 -6.05 -20.00
C ASN A 482 9.69 -6.81 -18.82
N THR A 483 8.89 -7.38 -17.92
CA THR A 483 9.38 -8.06 -16.72
C THR A 483 10.00 -9.41 -17.11
N SER A 484 11.27 -9.63 -16.73
CA SER A 484 11.97 -10.89 -17.01
C SER A 484 11.27 -12.09 -16.35
N THR A 485 11.46 -13.30 -16.89
CA THR A 485 10.85 -14.52 -16.36
C THR A 485 11.19 -14.76 -14.89
N GLN A 486 12.43 -14.42 -14.50
CA GLN A 486 12.89 -14.52 -13.11
C GLN A 486 12.22 -13.49 -12.20
N GLN A 487 12.03 -12.25 -12.66
CA GLN A 487 11.33 -11.22 -11.89
C GLN A 487 9.84 -11.54 -11.74
N ARG A 488 9.20 -12.06 -12.79
CA ARG A 488 7.79 -12.47 -12.74
C ARG A 488 7.59 -13.62 -11.75
N ALA A 489 8.51 -14.59 -11.76
CA ALA A 489 8.55 -15.65 -10.75
C ALA A 489 8.61 -15.10 -9.32
N LEU A 490 9.50 -14.14 -9.06
CA LEU A 490 9.61 -13.50 -7.74
C LEU A 490 8.32 -12.77 -7.35
N CYS A 491 7.67 -12.08 -8.28
CA CYS A 491 6.39 -11.41 -8.02
C CYS A 491 5.29 -12.40 -7.63
N ILE A 492 5.23 -13.57 -8.30
CA ILE A 492 4.25 -14.63 -8.01
C ILE A 492 4.48 -15.21 -6.61
N VAL A 493 5.75 -15.49 -6.26
CA VAL A 493 6.13 -15.99 -4.94
C VAL A 493 5.74 -14.99 -3.84
N GLU A 494 6.09 -13.72 -4.03
CA GLU A 494 5.75 -12.64 -3.09
C GLU A 494 4.22 -12.48 -2.94
N LYS A 495 3.49 -12.47 -4.05
CA LYS A 495 2.03 -12.43 -4.05
C LYS A 495 1.43 -13.58 -3.24
N SER A 496 1.87 -14.81 -3.54
CA SER A 496 1.37 -16.03 -2.87
C SER A 496 1.68 -16.03 -1.37
N LEU A 497 2.85 -15.52 -0.98
CA LEU A 497 3.23 -15.36 0.42
C LEU A 497 2.32 -14.37 1.14
N VAL A 498 2.04 -13.21 0.55
CA VAL A 498 1.13 -12.22 1.15
C VAL A 498 -0.29 -12.78 1.30
N GLU A 499 -0.82 -13.44 0.28
CA GLU A 499 -2.12 -14.11 0.35
C GLU A 499 -2.17 -15.19 1.46
N GLY A 500 -1.06 -15.91 1.66
CA GLY A 500 -0.92 -16.88 2.75
C GLY A 500 -0.86 -16.26 4.15
N LEU A 501 -0.28 -15.07 4.29
CA LEU A 501 -0.12 -14.38 5.58
C LEU A 501 -1.39 -13.65 6.04
N ILE A 502 -2.09 -12.95 5.14
CA ILE A 502 -3.23 -12.07 5.51
C ILE A 502 -4.56 -12.45 4.85
N GLY A 503 -4.60 -13.50 4.01
CA GLY A 503 -5.79 -13.95 3.28
C GLY A 503 -6.67 -14.98 4.01
N SER A 504 -6.36 -15.31 5.27
CA SER A 504 -7.18 -16.21 6.09
C SER A 504 -8.63 -15.71 6.17
N HIS A 505 -9.59 -16.60 5.95
CA HIS A 505 -11.01 -16.27 6.04
C HIS A 505 -11.43 -15.93 7.48
N SER A 506 -11.01 -16.75 8.46
CA SER A 506 -11.36 -16.59 9.88
C SER A 506 -10.78 -15.30 10.48
N LEU A 507 -9.49 -15.05 10.26
CA LEU A 507 -8.84 -13.82 10.70
C LEU A 507 -9.31 -12.60 9.90
N GLY A 508 -9.60 -12.78 8.61
CA GLY A 508 -10.18 -11.75 7.74
C GLY A 508 -11.53 -11.24 8.24
N GLN A 509 -12.46 -12.11 8.63
CA GLN A 509 -13.74 -11.69 9.23
C GLN A 509 -13.55 -10.87 10.51
N LYS A 510 -12.61 -11.29 11.35
CA LYS A 510 -12.26 -10.56 12.59
C LYS A 510 -11.62 -9.20 12.29
N ARG A 511 -10.79 -9.13 11.25
CA ARG A 511 -10.22 -7.88 10.74
C ARG A 511 -11.30 -6.91 10.31
N VAL A 512 -12.27 -7.37 9.51
CA VAL A 512 -13.41 -6.55 9.07
C VAL A 512 -14.20 -6.00 10.26
N ARG A 513 -14.52 -6.83 11.25
CA ARG A 513 -15.20 -6.38 12.48
C ARG A 513 -14.44 -5.29 13.21
N LEU A 514 -13.13 -5.43 13.34
CA LEU A 514 -12.29 -4.45 14.01
C LEU A 514 -12.25 -3.13 13.23
N LEU A 515 -12.04 -3.18 11.91
CA LEU A 515 -12.03 -2.00 11.04
C LEU A 515 -13.38 -1.29 11.03
N ASN A 516 -14.49 -2.04 11.07
CA ASN A 516 -15.84 -1.47 11.20
C ASN A 516 -16.06 -0.79 12.56
N GLY A 517 -15.46 -1.31 13.63
CA GLY A 517 -15.42 -0.65 14.92
C GLY A 517 -14.63 0.68 14.89
N ILE A 518 -13.46 0.68 14.25
CA ILE A 518 -12.63 1.88 14.05
C ILE A 518 -13.35 2.90 13.17
N ALA A 519 -14.03 2.46 12.10
CA ALA A 519 -14.82 3.32 11.22
C ALA A 519 -15.94 4.03 12.00
N GLY A 520 -16.65 3.31 12.86
CA GLY A 520 -17.70 3.89 13.72
C GLY A 520 -17.15 4.93 14.69
N TRP A 521 -15.95 4.70 15.23
CA TRP A 521 -15.24 5.68 16.04
C TRP A 521 -14.85 6.93 15.23
N LEU A 522 -14.28 6.77 14.03
CA LEU A 522 -13.91 7.89 13.14
C LEU A 522 -15.13 8.75 12.76
N VAL A 523 -16.23 8.11 12.34
CA VAL A 523 -17.50 8.78 12.02
C VAL A 523 -17.98 9.66 13.18
N LYS A 524 -17.87 9.15 14.41
CA LYS A 524 -18.21 9.91 15.61
C LYS A 524 -17.27 11.08 15.87
N VAL A 525 -15.96 10.91 15.67
CA VAL A 525 -14.96 11.99 15.86
C VAL A 525 -15.13 13.12 14.85
N MET A 526 -15.62 12.82 13.64
CA MET A 526 -15.96 13.83 12.63
C MET A 526 -17.17 14.69 13.02
N GLY A 527 -18.00 14.26 13.98
CA GLY A 527 -19.21 14.98 14.38
C GLY A 527 -20.33 14.92 13.33
N THR A 528 -20.47 13.79 12.61
CA THR A 528 -21.54 13.59 11.62
C THR A 528 -22.93 13.70 12.24
N LEU A 529 -23.83 14.43 11.58
CA LEU A 529 -25.24 14.54 11.95
C LEU A 529 -26.00 13.24 11.63
N GLU A 530 -27.24 13.09 12.14
CA GLU A 530 -28.03 11.87 11.98
C GLU A 530 -28.33 11.50 10.51
N ASP A 531 -28.34 12.50 9.63
CA ASP A 531 -28.52 12.42 8.18
C ASP A 531 -27.21 12.16 7.39
N GLY A 532 -26.07 12.07 8.08
CA GLY A 532 -24.77 11.84 7.46
C GLY A 532 -24.13 13.10 6.88
N THR A 533 -24.68 14.28 7.17
CA THR A 533 -24.06 15.54 6.78
C THR A 533 -22.93 15.93 7.75
N LEU A 534 -21.90 16.58 7.21
CA LEU A 534 -20.76 17.10 7.97
C LEU A 534 -20.89 18.61 8.19
N LEU A 535 -20.30 19.08 9.29
CA LEU A 535 -20.15 20.51 9.53
C LEU A 535 -19.21 21.14 8.47
N PRO A 536 -19.39 22.42 8.10
CA PRO A 536 -18.55 23.08 7.11
C PRO A 536 -17.05 23.04 7.43
N GLU A 537 -16.70 23.10 8.72
CA GLU A 537 -15.32 22.97 9.19
C GLU A 537 -15.13 21.71 10.04
N PRO A 538 -13.99 21.01 9.90
CA PRO A 538 -13.71 19.82 10.67
C PRO A 538 -13.43 20.16 12.15
N PRO A 539 -13.90 19.35 13.10
CA PRO A 539 -13.55 19.48 14.51
C PRO A 539 -12.04 19.44 14.75
N GLU A 540 -11.55 20.14 15.76
CA GLU A 540 -10.12 20.12 16.10
C GLU A 540 -9.61 18.71 16.44
N THR A 541 -10.46 17.89 17.06
CA THR A 541 -10.19 16.48 17.36
C THR A 541 -9.96 15.61 16.14
N TRP A 542 -10.48 16.01 14.97
CA TRP A 542 -10.24 15.33 13.70
C TRP A 542 -8.91 15.78 13.08
N LYS A 543 -8.62 17.08 13.12
CA LYS A 543 -7.48 17.72 12.45
C LYS A 543 -6.12 17.10 12.81
N TYR A 544 -5.89 16.73 14.07
CA TYR A 544 -4.61 16.15 14.51
C TYR A 544 -4.51 14.63 14.37
N LEU A 545 -5.54 13.93 13.90
CA LEU A 545 -5.45 12.47 13.76
C LEU A 545 -4.39 12.07 12.73
N PRO A 546 -3.68 10.95 12.94
CA PRO A 546 -2.86 10.33 11.92
C PRO A 546 -3.71 9.97 10.69
N GLN A 547 -3.24 10.36 9.52
CA GLN A 547 -3.94 10.11 8.27
C GLN A 547 -4.12 8.62 8.00
N GLN A 548 -3.07 7.83 8.25
CA GLN A 548 -3.07 6.39 8.00
C GLN A 548 -4.14 5.63 8.80
N LEU A 549 -4.69 6.22 9.87
CA LEU A 549 -5.79 5.65 10.65
C LEU A 549 -7.11 5.61 9.86
N VAL A 550 -7.30 6.55 8.93
CA VAL A 550 -8.42 6.55 7.99
C VAL A 550 -8.13 5.58 6.84
N GLU A 551 -6.90 5.59 6.33
CA GLU A 551 -6.48 4.76 5.19
C GLU A 551 -6.57 3.26 5.50
N VAL A 552 -6.15 2.85 6.70
CA VAL A 552 -6.18 1.45 7.13
C VAL A 552 -7.60 0.88 7.16
N VAL A 553 -8.62 1.71 7.37
CA VAL A 553 -10.03 1.27 7.35
C VAL A 553 -10.46 0.82 5.95
N ILE A 554 -10.01 1.49 4.89
CA ILE A 554 -10.36 1.12 3.52
C ILE A 554 -9.38 0.07 2.98
N ARG A 555 -8.08 0.33 3.11
CA ARG A 555 -7.01 -0.55 2.61
C ARG A 555 -7.02 -1.89 3.33
N GLY A 556 -7.18 -1.91 4.65
CA GLY A 556 -7.20 -3.14 5.46
C GLY A 556 -8.39 -4.07 5.18
N MET A 557 -9.41 -3.59 4.47
CA MET A 557 -10.52 -4.42 4.01
C MET A 557 -10.14 -5.26 2.80
N GLN A 558 -9.13 -4.87 2.02
CA GLN A 558 -8.63 -5.65 0.88
C GLN A 558 -8.17 -7.05 1.32
N LEU A 559 -8.34 -8.03 0.43
CA LEU A 559 -8.09 -9.46 0.68
C LEU A 559 -8.89 -10.12 1.83
N ALA A 560 -9.76 -9.40 2.55
CA ALA A 560 -10.66 -9.97 3.57
C ALA A 560 -12.02 -10.38 2.97
N PRO A 561 -12.69 -11.43 3.46
CA PRO A 561 -14.09 -11.71 3.09
C PRO A 561 -14.99 -10.55 3.57
N LEU A 562 -15.97 -10.18 2.74
CA LEU A 562 -16.90 -9.08 3.05
C LEU A 562 -18.30 -9.66 3.33
N ASP A 563 -18.69 -9.69 4.59
CA ASP A 563 -20.03 -10.09 5.03
C ASP A 563 -20.83 -8.84 5.47
N TYR A 564 -22.14 -8.81 5.17
CA TYR A 564 -23.00 -7.64 5.41
C TYR A 564 -22.96 -7.02 6.83
N PRO A 565 -23.16 -7.77 7.94
CA PRO A 565 -23.33 -7.15 9.26
C PRO A 565 -22.08 -6.40 9.75
N ASP A 566 -20.92 -6.68 9.15
CA ASP A 566 -19.63 -6.19 9.63
C ASP A 566 -19.07 -5.02 8.79
N VAL A 567 -19.85 -4.40 7.87
CA VAL A 567 -19.36 -3.31 6.98
C VAL A 567 -20.12 -1.98 7.09
N GLU A 568 -21.16 -1.89 7.92
CA GLU A 568 -22.07 -0.73 7.98
C GLU A 568 -21.36 0.61 8.26
N ASN A 569 -20.49 0.66 9.29
CA ASN A 569 -19.77 1.89 9.63
C ASN A 569 -18.69 2.22 8.61
N VAL A 570 -18.13 1.21 7.93
CA VAL A 570 -17.17 1.43 6.83
C VAL A 570 -17.87 2.08 5.65
N ILE A 571 -19.10 1.64 5.32
CA ILE A 571 -19.94 2.29 4.31
C ILE A 571 -20.27 3.74 4.72
N SER A 572 -20.64 3.95 5.99
CA SER A 572 -20.86 5.29 6.56
C SER A 572 -19.65 6.20 6.38
N LEU A 573 -18.45 5.73 6.75
CA LEU A 573 -17.21 6.48 6.62
C LEU A 573 -16.90 6.82 5.15
N MET A 574 -17.02 5.83 4.25
CA MET A 574 -16.80 6.02 2.81
C MET A 574 -17.74 7.07 2.23
N LEU A 575 -19.05 6.98 2.51
CA LEU A 575 -20.04 7.91 1.93
C LEU A 575 -19.77 9.37 2.32
N VAL A 576 -19.29 9.59 3.54
CA VAL A 576 -19.03 10.92 4.11
C VAL A 576 -17.69 11.50 3.66
N LEU A 577 -16.65 10.67 3.56
CA LEU A 577 -15.31 11.11 3.19
C LEU A 577 -15.05 11.15 1.69
N MET A 578 -15.70 10.29 0.91
CA MET A 578 -15.46 10.17 -0.54
C MET A 578 -15.76 11.51 -1.24
N GLY A 579 -14.70 12.18 -1.69
CA GLY A 579 -14.77 13.49 -2.34
C GLY A 579 -14.76 14.71 -1.42
N ASN A 580 -14.74 14.53 -0.09
CA ASN A 580 -14.67 15.64 0.85
C ASN A 580 -13.21 16.07 1.08
N THR A 581 -12.73 17.01 0.27
CA THR A 581 -11.37 17.56 0.38
C THR A 581 -11.16 18.49 1.57
N VAL A 582 -12.22 18.90 2.27
CA VAL A 582 -12.14 19.75 3.47
C VAL A 582 -11.74 18.91 4.68
N TYR A 583 -12.42 17.77 4.87
CA TYR A 583 -12.11 16.85 5.97
C TYR A 583 -10.89 16.00 5.68
N PHE A 584 -10.60 15.77 4.40
CA PHE A 584 -9.51 14.92 3.97
C PHE A 584 -8.83 15.49 2.71
N PRO A 585 -7.81 16.36 2.88
CA PRO A 585 -7.30 17.17 1.78
C PRO A 585 -6.44 16.42 0.75
N LYS A 586 -5.91 15.25 1.09
CA LYS A 586 -4.95 14.53 0.24
C LYS A 586 -5.63 13.79 -0.91
N PRO A 587 -5.33 14.13 -2.19
CA PRO A 587 -6.01 13.54 -3.35
C PRO A 587 -5.79 12.03 -3.51
N HIS A 588 -4.59 11.51 -3.21
CA HIS A 588 -4.23 10.11 -3.46
C HIS A 588 -5.08 9.12 -2.67
N THR A 589 -5.47 9.44 -1.45
CA THR A 589 -6.32 8.56 -0.64
C THR A 589 -7.75 8.49 -1.17
N HIS A 590 -8.25 9.56 -1.82
CA HIS A 590 -9.57 9.52 -2.47
C HIS A 590 -9.63 8.48 -3.59
N ALA A 591 -8.48 8.11 -4.18
CA ALA A 591 -8.40 7.03 -5.16
C ALA A 591 -8.69 5.63 -4.60
N LEU A 592 -8.65 5.43 -3.27
CA LEU A 592 -8.93 4.14 -2.65
C LEU A 592 -10.43 3.80 -2.61
N PHE A 593 -11.30 4.83 -2.54
CA PHE A 593 -12.74 4.62 -2.37
C PHE A 593 -13.43 4.00 -3.61
N PRO A 594 -13.12 4.38 -4.86
CA PRO A 594 -13.81 3.84 -6.04
C PRO A 594 -13.64 2.34 -6.20
N ASP A 595 -12.43 1.81 -6.01
CA ASP A 595 -12.17 0.37 -6.12
C ASP A 595 -12.85 -0.40 -4.97
N PHE A 596 -12.86 0.17 -3.77
CA PHE A 596 -13.60 -0.39 -2.63
C PHE A 596 -15.12 -0.40 -2.89
N LEU A 597 -15.69 0.69 -3.41
CA LEU A 597 -17.09 0.79 -3.77
C LEU A 597 -17.46 -0.27 -4.83
N LEU A 598 -16.63 -0.43 -5.84
CA LEU A 598 -16.84 -1.43 -6.89
C LEU A 598 -16.78 -2.86 -6.31
N ARG A 599 -15.92 -3.10 -5.33
CA ARG A 599 -15.87 -4.37 -4.61
C ARG A 599 -17.15 -4.62 -3.80
N LEU A 600 -17.70 -3.61 -3.12
CA LEU A 600 -18.98 -3.72 -2.41
C LEU A 600 -20.14 -4.01 -3.37
N LEU A 601 -20.12 -3.45 -4.58
CA LEU A 601 -21.15 -3.68 -5.61
C LEU A 601 -21.06 -5.05 -6.27
N ARG A 602 -19.88 -5.71 -6.25
CA ARG A 602 -19.68 -7.05 -6.84
C ARG A 602 -20.20 -8.19 -5.97
N ASN A 603 -20.28 -8.00 -4.66
CA ASN A 603 -20.77 -9.00 -3.73
C ASN A 603 -22.24 -8.70 -3.39
N GLU A 604 -23.11 -9.70 -3.54
CA GLU A 604 -24.56 -9.55 -3.40
C GLU A 604 -24.97 -9.07 -2.01
N ASP A 605 -24.36 -9.60 -0.95
CA ASP A 605 -24.69 -9.25 0.44
C ASP A 605 -24.32 -7.79 0.75
N THR A 606 -23.13 -7.36 0.33
CA THR A 606 -22.68 -5.98 0.51
C THR A 606 -23.36 -5.01 -0.44
N GLN A 607 -23.84 -5.46 -1.59
CA GLN A 607 -24.64 -4.62 -2.48
C GLN A 607 -26.00 -4.34 -1.84
N GLN A 608 -26.66 -5.36 -1.29
CA GLN A 608 -27.91 -5.19 -0.53
C GLN A 608 -27.69 -4.26 0.67
N ALA A 609 -26.58 -4.44 1.39
CA ALA A 609 -26.16 -3.57 2.48
C ALA A 609 -26.10 -2.10 2.10
N LEU A 610 -25.36 -1.84 1.02
CA LEU A 610 -25.09 -0.51 0.52
C LEU A 610 -26.39 0.18 0.10
N MET A 611 -27.25 -0.54 -0.62
CA MET A 611 -28.54 -0.01 -1.07
C MET A 611 -29.53 0.22 0.08
N ALA A 612 -29.47 -0.57 1.15
CA ALA A 612 -30.30 -0.42 2.34
C ALA A 612 -29.81 0.67 3.31
N HIS A 613 -28.57 1.13 3.16
CA HIS A 613 -27.95 2.07 4.09
C HIS A 613 -28.62 3.46 4.03
N ARG A 614 -28.97 4.02 5.20
CA ARG A 614 -29.65 5.34 5.33
C ARG A 614 -28.93 6.47 4.58
N TRP A 615 -27.59 6.46 4.67
CA TRP A 615 -26.59 7.29 3.97
C TRP A 615 -26.75 7.40 2.46
N PHE A 616 -27.11 6.27 1.86
CA PHE A 616 -26.71 5.95 0.51
C PHE A 616 -27.49 6.78 -0.52
N SER A 617 -28.82 6.76 -0.41
CA SER A 617 -29.70 7.45 -1.36
C SER A 617 -29.46 8.96 -1.43
N GLN A 618 -29.04 9.56 -0.32
CA GLN A 618 -28.82 11.00 -0.20
C GLN A 618 -27.43 11.43 -0.71
N ASN A 619 -26.39 10.63 -0.44
CA ASN A 619 -25.01 11.08 -0.63
C ASN A 619 -24.27 10.42 -1.80
N ILE A 620 -24.61 9.21 -2.25
CA ILE A 620 -23.72 8.44 -3.15
C ILE A 620 -23.36 9.17 -4.45
N VAL A 621 -24.34 9.76 -5.15
CA VAL A 621 -24.09 10.46 -6.42
C VAL A 621 -23.25 11.70 -6.17
N ARG A 622 -23.54 12.45 -5.10
CA ARG A 622 -22.79 13.63 -4.69
C ARG A 622 -21.34 13.28 -4.36
N SER A 623 -21.12 12.24 -3.56
CA SER A 623 -19.79 11.76 -3.18
C SER A 623 -19.00 11.27 -4.40
N CYS A 624 -19.63 10.59 -5.36
CA CYS A 624 -18.96 10.19 -6.61
C CYS A 624 -18.53 11.40 -7.44
N VAL A 625 -19.40 12.41 -7.60
CA VAL A 625 -19.09 13.65 -8.31
C VAL A 625 -17.95 14.41 -7.63
N LEU A 626 -18.02 14.59 -6.30
CA LEU A 626 -16.99 15.27 -5.53
C LEU A 626 -15.65 14.52 -5.58
N CYS A 627 -15.66 13.19 -5.51
CA CYS A 627 -14.46 12.36 -5.62
C CYS A 627 -13.84 12.45 -7.01
N TYR A 628 -14.67 12.47 -8.07
CA TYR A 628 -14.21 12.71 -9.42
C TYR A 628 -13.47 14.05 -9.57
N ILE A 629 -14.02 15.11 -8.95
CA ILE A 629 -13.40 16.43 -8.94
C ILE A 629 -12.11 16.44 -8.10
N ALA A 630 -12.10 15.78 -6.94
CA ALA A 630 -10.96 15.74 -6.03
C ALA A 630 -9.73 15.05 -6.65
N VAL A 631 -9.93 13.98 -7.42
CA VAL A 631 -8.88 13.17 -8.06
C VAL A 631 -8.26 13.85 -9.30
N GLU A 632 -8.77 15.01 -9.76
CA GLU A 632 -8.14 15.76 -10.86
C GLU A 632 -6.72 16.23 -10.55
N LYS A 633 -6.46 16.60 -9.29
CA LYS A 633 -5.17 17.14 -8.86
C LYS A 633 -4.12 16.07 -8.54
N SER A 634 -4.47 14.78 -8.57
CA SER A 634 -3.52 13.69 -8.27
C SER A 634 -2.75 13.24 -9.51
N THR A 635 -1.44 13.01 -9.34
CA THR A 635 -0.52 12.58 -10.41
C THR A 635 -0.52 11.07 -10.68
N TYR A 636 -0.90 10.23 -9.70
CA TYR A 636 -0.84 8.78 -9.80
C TYR A 636 -2.20 8.12 -10.13
N GLU A 637 -2.21 7.14 -11.04
CA GLU A 637 -3.33 6.27 -11.42
C GLU A 637 -4.66 6.94 -11.86
N LYS A 638 -4.61 8.21 -12.27
CA LYS A 638 -5.74 9.02 -12.74
C LYS A 638 -6.70 8.28 -13.69
N VAL A 639 -6.15 7.50 -14.62
CA VAL A 639 -6.93 6.77 -15.65
C VAL A 639 -7.77 5.63 -15.04
N SER A 640 -7.18 4.82 -14.15
CA SER A 640 -7.88 3.66 -13.55
C SER A 640 -9.00 4.14 -12.62
N VAL A 641 -8.70 5.11 -11.77
CA VAL A 641 -9.64 5.66 -10.79
C VAL A 641 -10.82 6.33 -11.48
N ARG A 642 -10.58 7.10 -12.54
CA ARG A 642 -11.65 7.75 -13.34
C ARG A 642 -12.50 6.76 -14.08
N TYR A 643 -11.90 5.73 -14.65
CA TYR A 643 -12.64 4.64 -15.27
C TYR A 643 -13.59 3.99 -14.25
N THR A 644 -13.10 3.65 -13.05
CA THR A 644 -13.91 3.07 -11.99
C THR A 644 -15.04 4.01 -11.54
N LEU A 645 -14.72 5.29 -11.31
CA LEU A 645 -15.71 6.32 -10.95
C LEU A 645 -16.76 6.53 -12.04
N SER A 646 -16.36 6.56 -13.31
CA SER A 646 -17.28 6.72 -14.45
C SER A 646 -18.28 5.58 -14.52
N ARG A 647 -17.81 4.34 -14.33
CA ARG A 647 -18.68 3.15 -14.29
C ARG A 647 -19.64 3.17 -13.10
N CYS A 648 -19.15 3.49 -11.90
CA CYS A 648 -20.00 3.54 -10.71
C CYS A 648 -21.06 4.64 -10.83
N THR A 649 -20.63 5.84 -11.22
CA THR A 649 -21.52 7.01 -11.38
C THR A 649 -22.57 6.75 -12.45
N LYS A 650 -22.20 6.19 -13.61
CA LYS A 650 -23.15 5.77 -14.65
C LYS A 650 -24.23 4.85 -14.10
N SER A 651 -23.83 3.83 -13.33
CA SER A 651 -24.76 2.86 -12.73
C SER A 651 -25.77 3.54 -11.80
N PHE A 652 -25.33 4.48 -10.97
CA PHE A 652 -26.22 5.19 -10.05
C PHE A 652 -27.12 6.20 -10.74
N LEU A 653 -26.63 6.88 -11.79
CA LEU A 653 -27.42 7.82 -12.56
C LEU A 653 -28.60 7.19 -13.31
N LEU A 654 -28.64 5.86 -13.46
CA LEU A 654 -29.80 5.14 -14.01
C LEU A 654 -30.99 5.13 -13.03
N HIS A 655 -30.74 5.28 -11.73
CA HIS A 655 -31.78 5.25 -10.70
C HIS A 655 -32.23 6.67 -10.34
N GLU A 656 -33.45 7.03 -10.75
CA GLU A 656 -33.98 8.39 -10.57
C GLU A 656 -34.04 8.84 -9.10
N SER A 657 -34.28 7.91 -8.16
CA SER A 657 -34.30 8.20 -6.72
C SER A 657 -32.96 8.72 -6.19
N LEU A 658 -31.83 8.27 -6.75
CA LEU A 658 -30.49 8.69 -6.35
C LEU A 658 -30.11 10.06 -6.94
N CYS A 659 -30.78 10.47 -8.02
CA CYS A 659 -30.52 11.74 -8.69
C CYS A 659 -31.28 12.92 -8.05
N GLN A 660 -32.37 12.66 -7.32
CA GLN A 660 -33.20 13.72 -6.73
C GLN A 660 -32.43 14.70 -5.80
N PRO A 661 -31.55 14.24 -4.88
CA PRO A 661 -30.81 15.16 -4.02
C PRO A 661 -29.90 16.12 -4.80
N VAL A 662 -29.20 15.58 -5.81
CA VAL A 662 -28.30 16.38 -6.66
C VAL A 662 -29.09 17.33 -7.57
N ARG A 663 -30.30 16.94 -8.02
CA ARG A 663 -31.20 17.85 -8.76
C ARG A 663 -31.66 19.02 -7.89
N ALA A 664 -31.98 18.77 -6.62
CA ALA A 664 -32.37 19.85 -5.69
C ALA A 664 -31.20 20.81 -5.42
N GLU A 665 -29.98 20.29 -5.26
CA GLU A 665 -28.76 21.11 -5.12
C GLU A 665 -28.48 21.95 -6.38
N PHE A 666 -28.74 21.39 -7.56
CA PHE A 666 -28.65 22.12 -8.83
C PHE A 666 -29.61 23.32 -8.90
N GLU A 667 -30.87 23.14 -8.49
CA GLU A 667 -31.86 24.24 -8.47
C GLU A 667 -31.49 25.35 -7.48
N ALA A 668 -30.71 25.05 -6.43
CA ALA A 668 -30.32 26.00 -5.39
C ALA A 668 -29.02 26.77 -5.70
N GLY A 669 -28.04 26.17 -6.38
CA GLY A 669 -26.70 26.76 -6.52
C GLY A 669 -25.94 26.54 -7.83
N GLY A 670 -26.34 25.60 -8.70
CA GLY A 670 -25.80 25.40 -10.06
C GLY A 670 -24.33 24.95 -10.22
N THR A 671 -23.39 25.48 -9.44
CA THR A 671 -21.93 25.47 -9.72
C THR A 671 -21.26 24.10 -9.69
N LEU A 672 -21.66 23.20 -8.78
CA LEU A 672 -21.03 21.88 -8.64
C LEU A 672 -21.25 21.00 -9.88
N LEU A 673 -22.49 20.95 -10.37
CA LEU A 673 -22.84 20.14 -11.53
C LEU A 673 -22.29 20.75 -12.82
N GLU A 674 -22.22 22.08 -12.92
CA GLU A 674 -21.56 22.79 -14.01
C GLU A 674 -20.08 22.39 -14.09
N ARG A 675 -19.36 22.50 -12.97
CA ARG A 675 -17.95 22.10 -12.88
C ARG A 675 -17.75 20.64 -13.26
N PHE A 676 -18.60 19.74 -12.74
CA PHE A 676 -18.53 18.32 -13.08
C PHE A 676 -18.79 18.08 -14.58
N SER A 677 -19.80 18.73 -15.15
CA SER A 677 -20.15 18.59 -16.57
C SER A 677 -19.02 19.09 -17.48
N HIS A 678 -18.37 20.19 -17.12
CA HIS A 678 -17.17 20.69 -17.80
C HIS A 678 -16.02 19.69 -17.74
N MET A 679 -15.74 19.13 -16.56
CA MET A 679 -14.64 18.17 -16.39
C MET A 679 -14.87 16.88 -17.18
N VAL A 680 -16.08 16.31 -17.11
CA VAL A 680 -16.43 15.11 -17.89
C VAL A 680 -16.32 15.40 -19.39
N THR A 681 -16.75 16.58 -19.84
CA THR A 681 -16.63 17.00 -21.25
C THR A 681 -15.18 17.12 -21.70
N ALA A 682 -14.34 17.79 -20.91
CA ALA A 682 -12.92 17.95 -21.19
C ALA A 682 -12.21 16.58 -21.25
N GLU A 683 -12.57 15.66 -20.35
CA GLU A 683 -12.00 14.31 -20.33
C GLU A 683 -12.42 13.48 -21.54
N VAL A 684 -13.69 13.55 -21.97
CA VAL A 684 -14.12 12.87 -23.20
C VAL A 684 -13.31 13.38 -24.39
N ASN A 685 -13.07 14.70 -24.48
CA ASN A 685 -12.26 15.29 -25.54
C ASN A 685 -10.81 14.80 -25.50
N ASP A 686 -10.18 14.84 -24.33
CA ASP A 686 -8.81 14.35 -24.11
C ASP A 686 -8.70 12.85 -24.42
N ALA A 687 -9.64 12.02 -23.95
CA ALA A 687 -9.65 10.58 -24.20
C ALA A 687 -9.75 10.25 -25.70
N VAL A 688 -10.54 11.00 -26.46
CA VAL A 688 -10.66 10.81 -27.92
C VAL A 688 -9.40 11.26 -28.65
N ASP A 689 -8.87 12.43 -28.32
CA ASP A 689 -7.65 12.96 -28.96
C ASP A 689 -6.46 12.01 -28.70
N GLN A 690 -6.29 11.57 -27.45
CA GLN A 690 -5.28 10.57 -27.06
C GLN A 690 -5.43 9.23 -27.79
N LEU A 691 -6.67 8.77 -28.00
CA LEU A 691 -6.96 7.54 -28.74
C LEU A 691 -6.52 7.67 -30.20
N ILE A 692 -6.87 8.78 -30.86
CA ILE A 692 -6.50 9.08 -32.26
C ILE A 692 -4.98 9.20 -32.39
N ASP A 693 -4.31 9.89 -31.47
CA ASP A 693 -2.86 10.10 -31.49
C ASP A 693 -2.11 8.77 -31.31
N THR A 694 -2.51 7.96 -30.33
CA THR A 694 -1.88 6.64 -30.08
C THR A 694 -2.04 5.73 -31.30
N LEU A 695 -3.24 5.67 -31.91
CA LEU A 695 -3.48 4.88 -33.12
C LEU A 695 -2.66 5.37 -34.31
N THR A 696 -2.52 6.68 -34.46
CA THR A 696 -1.72 7.29 -35.53
C THR A 696 -0.23 7.00 -35.33
N GLN A 697 0.28 7.09 -34.10
CA GLN A 697 1.66 6.75 -33.75
C GLN A 697 1.94 5.25 -34.00
N MET A 698 1.03 4.36 -33.61
CA MET A 698 1.15 2.93 -33.88
C MET A 698 1.18 2.63 -35.39
N ASN A 699 0.32 3.26 -36.20
CA ASN A 699 0.35 3.10 -37.66
C ASN A 699 1.66 3.63 -38.26
N ARG A 700 2.19 4.74 -37.73
CA ARG A 700 3.49 5.28 -38.13
C ARG A 700 4.62 4.28 -37.89
N LEU A 701 4.68 3.66 -36.70
CA LEU A 701 5.66 2.62 -36.39
C LEU A 701 5.55 1.40 -37.32
N VAL A 702 4.33 1.00 -37.67
CA VAL A 702 4.10 -0.08 -38.66
C VAL A 702 4.66 0.29 -40.03
N ARG A 703 4.48 1.54 -40.48
CA ARG A 703 5.04 2.03 -41.75
C ARG A 703 6.57 2.15 -41.72
N GLU A 704 7.14 2.44 -40.56
CA GLU A 704 8.58 2.53 -40.32
C GLU A 704 9.23 1.14 -40.16
N GLY A 705 8.44 0.05 -40.18
CA GLY A 705 8.95 -1.33 -40.13
C GLY A 705 9.34 -1.79 -38.73
N ALA A 706 8.71 -1.24 -37.68
CA ALA A 706 9.00 -1.58 -36.28
C ALA A 706 8.76 -3.07 -35.97
N ASP A 707 9.55 -3.61 -35.04
CA ASP A 707 9.36 -4.96 -34.50
C ASP A 707 8.04 -5.05 -33.73
N LEU A 708 7.14 -5.91 -34.19
CA LEU A 708 5.80 -6.13 -33.62
C LEU A 708 5.81 -7.20 -32.50
N SER A 709 6.97 -7.78 -32.19
CA SER A 709 7.11 -8.78 -31.13
C SER A 709 6.97 -8.19 -29.72
N GLU A 710 6.65 -9.04 -28.74
CA GLU A 710 6.50 -8.65 -27.33
C GLU A 710 7.80 -8.11 -26.71
N ASN A 711 8.95 -8.58 -27.22
CA ASN A 711 10.29 -8.27 -26.73
C ASN A 711 11.16 -7.75 -27.89
N PRO A 712 11.09 -6.46 -28.23
CA PRO A 712 11.92 -5.90 -29.29
C PRO A 712 13.39 -5.93 -28.88
N ASN A 713 14.23 -6.50 -29.75
CA ASN A 713 15.67 -6.55 -29.53
C ASN A 713 16.27 -5.18 -29.91
N PRO A 714 16.95 -4.44 -29.01
CA PRO A 714 17.41 -3.07 -29.28
C PRO A 714 18.53 -2.97 -30.35
N HIS A 715 18.97 -4.09 -30.91
CA HIS A 715 20.04 -4.14 -31.91
C HIS A 715 19.65 -5.00 -33.11
N ARG A 716 18.89 -4.42 -34.05
CA ARG A 716 18.89 -4.83 -35.45
C ARG A 716 18.60 -3.61 -36.35
N GLY A 717 19.57 -2.71 -36.40
CA GLY A 717 19.69 -1.72 -37.47
C GLY A 717 20.49 -2.31 -38.62
N ASP A 718 19.75 -2.73 -39.65
CA ASP A 718 20.08 -2.86 -41.07
C ASP A 718 21.46 -3.42 -41.51
N GLY A 719 21.44 -4.66 -41.97
CA GLY A 719 22.50 -5.25 -42.79
C GLY A 719 22.13 -5.15 -44.27
N GLY A 720 22.48 -4.04 -44.90
CA GLY A 720 22.50 -3.86 -46.35
C GLY A 720 23.87 -3.38 -46.80
N GLY A 721 24.68 -4.26 -47.40
CA GLY A 721 26.01 -3.90 -47.91
C GLY A 721 25.94 -3.07 -49.19
N ASN A 722 26.76 -2.02 -49.31
CA ASN A 722 27.99 -2.02 -50.13
C ASN A 722 28.62 -0.60 -50.19
N ASP A 723 29.96 -0.59 -50.21
CA ASP A 723 30.92 0.45 -50.63
C ASP A 723 31.08 1.81 -49.90
N GLY A 724 32.33 2.06 -49.45
CA GLY A 724 33.01 3.35 -49.70
C GLY A 724 33.35 4.26 -48.51
N THR A 725 34.51 4.02 -47.88
CA THR A 725 35.52 5.01 -47.39
C THR A 725 35.15 6.27 -46.56
N ALA A 726 35.96 6.47 -45.50
CA ALA A 726 36.27 7.70 -44.73
C ALA A 726 35.30 8.07 -43.58
N GLY A 727 35.73 8.45 -42.36
CA GLY A 727 37.05 8.63 -41.76
C GLY A 727 36.90 9.10 -40.30
N ARG A 728 37.81 8.62 -39.43
CA ARG A 728 38.28 9.14 -38.12
C ARG A 728 37.54 10.36 -37.51
N ALA A 729 37.19 10.30 -36.23
CA ALA A 729 38.08 10.62 -35.09
C ALA A 729 37.32 10.63 -33.75
N ALA A 730 38.00 10.15 -32.72
CA ALA A 730 37.59 10.14 -31.32
C ALA A 730 38.00 11.44 -30.61
N THR A 731 37.28 11.82 -29.54
CA THR A 731 37.91 12.40 -28.35
C THR A 731 37.04 12.28 -27.10
N VAL A 732 37.64 11.65 -26.09
CA VAL A 732 37.26 11.60 -24.68
C VAL A 732 37.63 12.92 -24.02
N ASN A 733 36.84 13.41 -23.04
CA ASN A 733 37.42 14.20 -21.95
C ASN A 733 36.65 14.05 -20.63
N ARG A 734 37.43 13.99 -19.54
CA ARG A 734 37.05 13.58 -18.18
C ARG A 734 37.47 14.66 -17.18
N GLY A 735 36.67 14.91 -16.15
CA GLY A 735 36.97 15.75 -14.95
C GLY A 735 35.83 16.76 -14.69
N THR A 736 35.35 17.03 -13.47
CA THR A 736 35.90 16.87 -12.11
C THR A 736 34.78 17.12 -11.08
N HIS A 737 34.89 16.52 -9.88
CA HIS A 737 33.97 16.62 -8.73
C HIS A 737 33.73 18.04 -8.14
N ARG A 738 32.51 18.28 -7.64
CA ARG A 738 32.22 19.06 -6.42
C ARG A 738 30.90 18.61 -5.76
N ASN A 739 30.88 18.63 -4.43
CA ASN A 739 29.91 18.05 -3.50
C ASN A 739 28.69 18.96 -3.21
N THR A 740 27.72 18.33 -2.56
CA THR A 740 26.75 18.79 -1.53
C THR A 740 25.40 19.38 -1.95
N GLU A 741 24.37 18.59 -1.58
CA GLU A 741 23.11 18.95 -0.90
C GLU A 741 21.93 19.47 -1.74
N ASN A 742 20.77 18.84 -1.47
CA ASN A 742 19.41 19.10 -1.94
C ASN A 742 19.05 18.62 -3.34
N GLU A 743 18.63 17.36 -3.45
CA GLU A 743 17.68 16.94 -4.48
C GLU A 743 16.48 16.31 -3.76
N GLU A 744 15.46 17.14 -3.55
CA GLU A 744 14.09 16.68 -3.43
C GLU A 744 13.79 15.86 -4.68
N GLU A 745 13.29 14.64 -4.50
CA GLU A 745 12.87 13.77 -5.59
C GLU A 745 11.67 14.41 -6.32
N SER A 746 11.95 15.23 -7.34
CA SER A 746 11.03 15.41 -8.46
C SER A 746 11.24 14.24 -9.42
N GLU A 747 10.26 13.34 -9.48
CA GLU A 747 10.08 12.44 -10.62
C GLU A 747 9.68 13.28 -11.84
N ASP A 748 10.60 14.09 -12.35
CA ASP A 748 10.44 14.72 -13.66
C ASP A 748 10.78 13.68 -14.73
N GLU A 749 9.73 13.34 -15.49
CA GLU A 749 9.71 12.85 -16.85
C GLU A 749 11.03 12.28 -17.39
N THR A 750 11.10 10.94 -17.43
CA THR A 750 12.11 10.23 -18.23
C THR A 750 11.82 10.47 -19.72
N GLU A 751 12.24 11.61 -20.25
CA GLU A 751 12.28 11.85 -21.69
C GLU A 751 13.23 10.85 -22.36
N GLY A 752 12.67 10.02 -23.24
CA GLY A 752 13.41 9.55 -24.42
C GLY A 752 13.99 8.13 -24.39
N SER A 753 13.21 7.11 -24.03
CA SER A 753 13.36 5.81 -24.71
C SER A 753 12.22 5.63 -25.73
N PRO A 754 12.48 5.26 -26.99
CA PRO A 754 11.43 5.09 -27.98
C PRO A 754 10.49 3.97 -27.54
N GLN A 755 9.23 4.32 -27.24
CA GLN A 755 8.21 3.36 -26.82
C GLN A 755 7.98 2.31 -27.91
N SER A 756 7.96 1.04 -27.55
CA SER A 756 7.76 -0.05 -28.51
C SER A 756 6.30 -0.12 -28.99
N TYR A 757 6.07 -0.74 -30.15
CA TYR A 757 4.72 -0.97 -30.67
C TYR A 757 3.82 -1.69 -29.65
N HIS A 758 4.38 -2.67 -28.93
CA HIS A 758 3.65 -3.40 -27.91
C HIS A 758 3.31 -2.55 -26.67
N GLN A 759 4.25 -1.70 -26.21
CA GLN A 759 4.01 -0.78 -25.09
C GLN A 759 2.91 0.23 -25.41
N LEU A 760 2.92 0.80 -26.63
CA LEU A 760 1.85 1.67 -27.11
C LEU A 760 0.51 0.93 -27.18
N GLY A 761 0.51 -0.34 -27.62
CA GLY A 761 -0.70 -1.16 -27.67
C GLY A 761 -1.31 -1.48 -26.29
N LEU A 762 -0.50 -1.63 -25.24
CA LEU A 762 -1.01 -1.77 -23.88
C LEU A 762 -1.57 -0.46 -23.33
N GLY A 763 -0.89 0.67 -23.61
CA GLY A 763 -1.41 2.00 -23.31
C GLY A 763 -2.73 2.28 -24.04
N LEU A 764 -2.85 1.84 -25.30
CA LEU A 764 -4.09 1.93 -26.09
C LEU A 764 -5.26 1.22 -25.39
N LYS A 765 -5.06 0.04 -24.82
CA LYS A 765 -6.11 -0.70 -24.11
C LYS A 765 -6.66 0.10 -22.92
N GLN A 766 -5.79 0.75 -22.14
CA GLN A 766 -6.20 1.59 -21.01
C GLN A 766 -6.97 2.84 -21.48
N ARG A 767 -6.49 3.49 -22.55
CA ARG A 767 -7.16 4.65 -23.15
C ARG A 767 -8.54 4.30 -23.73
N ILE A 768 -8.70 3.12 -24.33
CA ILE A 768 -10.01 2.63 -24.80
C ILE A 768 -10.97 2.44 -23.62
N LEU A 769 -10.53 1.83 -22.52
CA LEU A 769 -11.38 1.65 -21.34
C LEU A 769 -11.84 2.99 -20.77
N LEU A 770 -10.92 3.96 -20.65
CA LEU A 770 -11.24 5.32 -20.22
C LEU A 770 -12.27 5.96 -21.16
N PHE A 771 -12.00 5.94 -22.47
CA PHE A 771 -12.91 6.46 -23.48
C PHE A 771 -14.33 5.86 -23.35
N GLU A 772 -14.44 4.54 -23.24
CA GLU A 772 -15.73 3.87 -23.07
C GLU A 772 -16.43 4.32 -21.78
N GLY A 773 -15.69 4.40 -20.66
CA GLY A 773 -16.22 4.84 -19.38
C GLY A 773 -16.71 6.29 -19.40
N SER A 774 -15.89 7.22 -19.90
CA SER A 774 -16.17 8.66 -19.90
C SER A 774 -17.30 9.01 -20.87
N VAL A 775 -17.35 8.40 -22.07
CA VAL A 775 -18.47 8.62 -23.02
C VAL A 775 -19.77 8.07 -22.47
N ASP A 776 -19.76 6.85 -21.91
CA ASP A 776 -20.95 6.25 -21.34
C ASP A 776 -21.50 7.05 -20.14
N LEU A 777 -20.60 7.56 -19.27
CA LEU A 777 -20.96 8.46 -18.18
C LEU A 777 -21.59 9.74 -18.74
N PHE A 778 -20.97 10.32 -19.77
CA PHE A 778 -21.41 11.57 -20.36
C PHE A 778 -22.80 11.46 -21.00
N ILE A 779 -23.07 10.37 -21.73
CA ILE A 779 -24.40 10.07 -22.30
C ILE A 779 -25.45 10.02 -21.17
N GLN A 780 -25.13 9.30 -20.09
CA GLN A 780 -26.06 9.16 -18.97
C GLN A 780 -26.26 10.48 -18.20
N LEU A 781 -25.21 11.28 -18.06
CA LEU A 781 -25.26 12.61 -17.48
C LEU A 781 -26.18 13.54 -18.28
N ALA A 782 -26.00 13.58 -19.61
CA ALA A 782 -26.83 14.38 -20.51
C ALA A 782 -28.31 13.95 -20.52
N SER A 783 -28.58 12.66 -20.33
CA SER A 783 -29.94 12.15 -20.14
C SER A 783 -30.55 12.57 -18.80
N SER A 784 -29.76 12.50 -17.73
CA SER A 784 -30.24 12.73 -16.37
C SER A 784 -30.35 14.22 -16.01
N PHE A 785 -29.51 15.07 -16.62
CA PHE A 785 -29.38 16.51 -16.36
C PHE A 785 -29.23 17.34 -17.64
N PRO A 786 -30.24 17.38 -18.52
CA PRO A 786 -30.13 18.05 -19.82
C PRO A 786 -29.87 19.56 -19.71
N LYS A 787 -30.39 20.22 -18.67
CA LYS A 787 -30.17 21.66 -18.44
C LYS A 787 -28.73 22.01 -18.06
N GLY A 788 -28.07 21.16 -17.27
CA GLY A 788 -26.68 21.39 -16.82
C GLY A 788 -25.66 21.22 -17.96
N VAL A 789 -25.92 20.31 -18.89
CA VAL A 789 -25.02 20.04 -20.04
C VAL A 789 -25.27 20.99 -21.22
N ALA A 790 -26.43 21.65 -21.30
CA ALA A 790 -26.84 22.50 -22.42
C ALA A 790 -26.27 23.94 -22.39
N GLN A 791 -25.34 24.26 -21.50
CA GLN A 791 -24.67 25.57 -21.45
C GLN A 791 -23.76 25.77 -22.68
N ASN A 792 -23.70 27.01 -23.19
CA ASN A 792 -23.18 27.33 -24.53
C ASN A 792 -21.72 26.89 -24.78
N MET A 793 -20.84 26.97 -23.77
CA MET A 793 -19.42 26.62 -23.94
C MET A 793 -19.18 25.10 -23.98
N VAL A 794 -19.93 24.34 -23.17
CA VAL A 794 -19.89 22.86 -23.16
C VAL A 794 -20.35 22.32 -24.51
N ALA A 795 -21.46 22.86 -25.03
CA ALA A 795 -22.01 22.47 -26.33
C ALA A 795 -21.02 22.68 -27.49
N GLN A 796 -20.25 23.77 -27.48
CA GLN A 796 -19.23 24.06 -28.51
C GLN A 796 -18.07 23.06 -28.49
N GLN A 797 -17.48 22.79 -27.32
CA GLN A 797 -16.37 21.85 -27.18
C GLN A 797 -16.76 20.43 -27.62
N ILE A 798 -17.95 19.97 -27.22
CA ILE A 798 -18.45 18.64 -27.60
C ILE A 798 -18.75 18.57 -29.09
N SER A 799 -19.35 19.62 -29.65
CA SER A 799 -19.68 19.67 -31.08
C SER A 799 -18.42 19.53 -31.94
N GLN A 800 -17.37 20.28 -31.59
CA GLN A 800 -16.07 20.20 -32.26
C GLN A 800 -15.42 18.83 -32.10
N MET A 801 -15.41 18.30 -30.87
CA MET A 801 -14.89 16.97 -30.59
C MET A 801 -15.60 15.91 -31.43
N LEU A 802 -16.93 15.77 -31.29
CA LEU A 802 -17.71 14.76 -32.01
C LEU A 802 -17.58 14.89 -33.54
N ALA A 803 -17.56 16.11 -34.07
CA ALA A 803 -17.36 16.34 -35.51
C ALA A 803 -15.97 15.89 -36.00
N ARG A 804 -14.91 16.20 -35.24
CA ARG A 804 -13.54 15.73 -35.53
C ARG A 804 -13.45 14.22 -35.42
N SER A 805 -14.03 13.61 -34.38
CA SER A 805 -13.99 12.16 -34.20
C SER A 805 -14.73 11.45 -35.33
N LEU A 806 -15.94 11.89 -35.68
CA LEU A 806 -16.74 11.29 -36.75
C LEU A 806 -16.00 11.33 -38.10
N THR A 807 -15.38 12.46 -38.42
CA THR A 807 -14.61 12.64 -39.65
C THR A 807 -13.28 11.87 -39.64
N SER A 808 -12.61 11.74 -38.49
CA SER A 808 -11.37 10.97 -38.35
C SER A 808 -11.59 9.46 -38.52
N PHE A 809 -12.63 8.90 -37.90
CA PHE A 809 -12.91 7.45 -37.95
C PHE A 809 -13.49 6.98 -39.31
N VAL A 810 -14.15 7.86 -40.07
CA VAL A 810 -14.89 7.47 -41.30
C VAL A 810 -14.34 8.16 -42.56
N GLY A 811 -13.72 9.32 -42.43
CA GLY A 811 -13.20 10.14 -43.53
C GLY A 811 -11.86 9.66 -44.08
N ALA A 812 -11.14 10.55 -44.75
CA ALA A 812 -9.85 10.26 -45.39
C ALA A 812 -8.78 9.78 -44.41
N ASP A 813 -8.84 10.28 -43.17
CA ASP A 813 -7.89 9.97 -42.10
C ASP A 813 -8.09 8.60 -41.46
N SER A 814 -9.21 7.91 -41.72
CA SER A 814 -9.46 6.54 -41.23
C SER A 814 -8.37 5.54 -41.63
N LYS A 815 -7.67 5.77 -42.75
CA LYS A 815 -6.54 4.95 -43.20
C LYS A 815 -5.31 5.06 -42.29
N LYS A 816 -5.17 6.19 -41.57
CA LYS A 816 -4.08 6.46 -40.62
C LYS A 816 -4.29 5.77 -39.26
N LEU A 817 -5.51 5.31 -38.99
CA LEU A 817 -5.88 4.67 -37.72
C LEU A 817 -5.83 3.13 -37.76
N LYS A 818 -5.37 2.54 -38.88
CA LYS A 818 -5.24 1.08 -38.99
C LYS A 818 -4.05 0.58 -38.19
N ILE A 819 -4.25 -0.45 -37.38
CA ILE A 819 -3.21 -1.09 -36.58
C ILE A 819 -3.16 -2.59 -36.87
N GLU A 820 -1.99 -3.20 -36.67
CA GLU A 820 -1.77 -4.64 -36.76
C GLU A 820 -2.18 -5.32 -35.43
N HIS A 821 -2.84 -6.48 -35.53
CA HIS A 821 -3.38 -7.24 -34.39
C HIS A 821 -4.33 -6.45 -33.46
N PRO A 822 -5.42 -5.82 -33.97
CA PRO A 822 -6.32 -5.00 -33.17
C PRO A 822 -7.01 -5.75 -32.02
N GLU A 823 -7.31 -7.03 -32.21
CA GLU A 823 -7.95 -7.89 -31.19
C GLU A 823 -7.11 -8.01 -29.92
N ARG A 824 -5.78 -8.03 -30.07
CA ARG A 824 -4.82 -8.15 -28.96
C ARG A 824 -4.93 -6.99 -27.97
N TYR A 825 -5.26 -5.80 -28.48
CA TYR A 825 -5.34 -4.57 -27.70
C TYR A 825 -6.79 -4.15 -27.40
N GLY A 826 -7.78 -4.99 -27.76
CA GLY A 826 -9.20 -4.68 -27.56
C GLY A 826 -9.72 -3.57 -28.47
N PHE A 827 -9.03 -3.24 -29.56
CA PHE A 827 -9.45 -2.16 -30.46
C PHE A 827 -10.58 -2.63 -31.38
N ARG A 828 -11.80 -2.15 -31.10
CA ARG A 828 -13.01 -2.43 -31.89
C ARG A 828 -13.58 -1.12 -32.47
N PRO A 829 -13.16 -0.73 -33.69
CA PRO A 829 -13.50 0.59 -34.24
C PRO A 829 -15.01 0.80 -34.45
N ARG A 830 -15.78 -0.27 -34.69
CA ARG A 830 -17.25 -0.18 -34.83
C ARG A 830 -17.94 0.14 -33.50
N GLU A 831 -17.46 -0.41 -32.39
CA GLU A 831 -18.03 -0.16 -31.07
C GLU A 831 -17.72 1.28 -30.61
N ILE A 832 -16.50 1.75 -30.87
CA ILE A 832 -16.08 3.14 -30.62
C ILE A 832 -16.93 4.11 -31.43
N LEU A 833 -17.08 3.85 -32.73
CA LEU A 833 -17.91 4.69 -33.62
C LEU A 833 -19.39 4.67 -33.21
N GLY A 834 -19.91 3.50 -32.81
CA GLY A 834 -21.27 3.36 -32.28
C GLY A 834 -21.53 4.28 -31.09
N ARG A 835 -20.61 4.30 -30.12
CA ARG A 835 -20.72 5.17 -28.93
C ARG A 835 -20.61 6.66 -29.27
N ILE A 836 -19.75 7.04 -30.21
CA ILE A 836 -19.66 8.44 -30.70
C ILE A 836 -21.00 8.87 -31.31
N VAL A 837 -21.62 8.00 -32.12
CA VAL A 837 -22.93 8.27 -32.73
C VAL A 837 -24.04 8.31 -31.67
N GLU A 838 -24.03 7.42 -30.69
CA GLU A 838 -24.96 7.46 -29.54
C GLU A 838 -24.85 8.76 -28.76
N CYS A 839 -23.63 9.22 -28.50
CA CYS A 839 -23.36 10.51 -27.87
C CYS A 839 -23.94 11.65 -28.71
N LEU A 840 -23.70 11.66 -30.03
CA LEU A 840 -24.26 12.66 -30.93
C LEU A 840 -25.79 12.68 -30.91
N VAL A 841 -26.42 11.51 -30.90
CA VAL A 841 -27.88 11.34 -30.87
C VAL A 841 -28.52 11.99 -29.63
N GLN A 842 -27.81 12.01 -28.50
CA GLN A 842 -28.36 12.54 -27.25
C GLN A 842 -28.57 14.07 -27.30
N PHE A 843 -27.78 14.81 -28.07
CA PHE A 843 -27.81 16.28 -28.12
C PHE A 843 -28.61 16.88 -29.27
N VAL A 844 -29.13 16.04 -30.17
CA VAL A 844 -29.85 16.46 -31.39
C VAL A 844 -31.06 17.33 -31.09
N ARG A 845 -31.72 17.09 -29.96
CA ARG A 845 -32.92 17.82 -29.55
C ARG A 845 -32.62 19.21 -28.99
N LEU A 846 -31.34 19.54 -28.78
CA LEU A 846 -30.91 20.84 -28.27
C LEU A 846 -30.52 21.73 -29.45
N GLU A 847 -31.32 22.77 -29.71
CA GLU A 847 -31.06 23.73 -30.80
C GLU A 847 -29.69 24.41 -30.66
N ASN A 848 -29.28 24.73 -29.42
CA ASN A 848 -27.96 25.31 -29.13
C ASN A 848 -26.82 24.40 -29.59
N PHE A 849 -26.93 23.08 -29.37
CA PHE A 849 -25.91 22.13 -29.80
C PHE A 849 -25.82 22.04 -31.32
N LEU A 850 -26.96 21.96 -32.02
CA LEU A 850 -26.97 21.96 -33.49
C LEU A 850 -26.36 23.24 -34.07
N ARG A 851 -26.60 24.39 -33.43
CA ARG A 851 -25.96 25.67 -33.78
C ARG A 851 -24.45 25.60 -33.60
N CYS A 852 -23.97 25.11 -32.46
CA CYS A 852 -22.54 24.91 -32.21
C CYS A 852 -21.90 23.94 -33.20
N LEU A 853 -22.60 22.89 -33.62
CA LEU A 853 -22.13 21.92 -34.61
C LEU A 853 -21.97 22.52 -36.01
N CYS A 854 -22.77 23.51 -36.39
CA CYS A 854 -22.55 24.28 -37.61
C CYS A 854 -21.23 25.07 -37.57
N ASN A 855 -20.83 25.54 -36.38
CA ASN A 855 -19.74 26.50 -36.19
C ASN A 855 -18.47 25.87 -35.58
N CYS A 856 -18.40 24.54 -35.54
CA CYS A 856 -17.39 23.80 -34.79
C CYS A 856 -16.00 23.70 -35.46
N GLY A 857 -15.74 24.49 -36.51
CA GLY A 857 -14.48 24.54 -37.24
C GLY A 857 -14.22 23.38 -38.22
N VAL A 858 -15.04 22.32 -38.19
CA VAL A 858 -14.99 21.21 -39.16
C VAL A 858 -15.95 21.53 -40.33
N PRO A 859 -15.54 21.37 -41.60
CA PRO A 859 -16.41 21.66 -42.74
C PRO A 859 -17.70 20.84 -42.69
N GLN A 860 -18.86 21.51 -42.74
CA GLN A 860 -20.18 20.87 -42.70
C GLN A 860 -20.35 19.76 -43.75
N LYS A 861 -19.75 19.95 -44.93
CA LYS A 861 -19.77 18.95 -46.02
C LYS A 861 -19.14 17.62 -45.59
N ASP A 862 -18.05 17.67 -44.82
CA ASP A 862 -17.31 16.50 -44.39
C ASP A 862 -18.09 15.76 -43.29
N ILE A 863 -18.76 16.48 -42.39
CA ILE A 863 -19.65 15.92 -41.36
C ILE A 863 -20.80 15.17 -42.02
N LEU A 864 -21.51 15.81 -42.96
CA LEU A 864 -22.63 15.20 -43.68
C LEU A 864 -22.19 14.00 -44.53
N GLN A 865 -21.00 14.06 -45.13
CA GLN A 865 -20.43 12.94 -45.87
C GLN A 865 -20.09 11.77 -44.95
N ALA A 866 -19.50 12.03 -43.77
CA ALA A 866 -19.23 10.99 -42.79
C ALA A 866 -20.52 10.30 -42.33
N MET A 867 -21.57 11.07 -42.02
CA MET A 867 -22.90 10.54 -41.66
C MET A 867 -23.47 9.63 -42.76
N LYS A 868 -23.39 10.07 -44.02
CA LYS A 868 -23.85 9.29 -45.18
C LYS A 868 -23.08 7.96 -45.32
N VAL A 869 -21.76 7.99 -45.18
CA VAL A 869 -20.92 6.79 -45.26
C VAL A 869 -21.25 5.80 -44.13
N ILE A 870 -21.54 6.27 -42.92
CA ILE A 870 -21.96 5.44 -41.78
C ILE A 870 -23.28 4.72 -42.11
N SER A 871 -24.26 5.46 -42.63
CA SER A 871 -25.57 4.94 -43.01
C SER A 871 -25.50 3.94 -44.16
N GLU A 872 -24.73 4.24 -45.22
CA GLU A 872 -24.61 3.37 -46.40
C GLU A 872 -23.84 2.07 -46.14
N ARG A 873 -22.82 2.12 -45.26
CA ARG A 873 -21.97 0.96 -44.94
C ARG A 873 -22.46 0.15 -43.75
N GLY A 874 -23.54 0.57 -43.07
CA GLY A 874 -24.10 -0.12 -41.91
C GLY A 874 -23.09 -0.29 -40.77
N LEU A 875 -22.32 0.76 -40.46
CA LEU A 875 -21.24 0.68 -39.46
C LEU A 875 -21.75 0.71 -38.01
N VAL A 876 -23.00 1.11 -37.80
CA VAL A 876 -23.70 1.22 -36.51
C VAL A 876 -25.05 0.50 -36.60
N GLY A 877 -25.68 0.20 -35.45
CA GLY A 877 -26.96 -0.50 -35.41
C GLY A 877 -28.10 0.23 -36.12
N GLU A 878 -29.09 -0.51 -36.64
CA GLU A 878 -30.18 0.03 -37.49
C GLU A 878 -30.93 1.22 -36.86
N HIS A 879 -31.19 1.15 -35.55
CA HIS A 879 -31.85 2.23 -34.81
C HIS A 879 -31.04 3.54 -34.79
N LEU A 880 -29.70 3.45 -34.75
CA LEU A 880 -28.83 4.63 -34.78
C LEU A 880 -28.72 5.21 -36.19
N VAL A 881 -28.76 4.38 -37.23
CA VAL A 881 -28.75 4.83 -38.63
C VAL A 881 -29.95 5.73 -38.93
N TRP A 882 -31.15 5.32 -38.49
CA TRP A 882 -32.35 6.13 -38.70
C TRP A 882 -32.23 7.51 -38.02
N LYS A 883 -31.80 7.53 -36.75
CA LYS A 883 -31.58 8.78 -36.01
C LYS A 883 -30.50 9.63 -36.68
N LEU A 884 -29.39 9.04 -37.12
CA LEU A 884 -28.31 9.78 -37.80
C LEU A 884 -28.80 10.53 -39.05
N ASN A 885 -29.72 9.94 -39.82
CA ASN A 885 -30.31 10.60 -40.99
C ASN A 885 -31.25 11.75 -40.59
N GLU A 886 -31.96 11.63 -39.46
CA GLU A 886 -32.75 12.73 -38.86
C GLU A 886 -31.84 13.89 -38.44
N ILE A 887 -30.68 13.59 -37.84
CA ILE A 887 -29.66 14.59 -37.48
C ILE A 887 -29.14 15.32 -38.71
N ALA A 888 -28.77 14.57 -39.76
CA ALA A 888 -28.26 15.14 -40.99
C ALA A 888 -29.26 16.13 -41.62
N SER A 889 -30.55 15.79 -41.58
CA SER A 889 -31.63 16.65 -42.08
C SER A 889 -31.81 17.90 -41.21
N SER A 890 -31.80 17.74 -39.90
CA SER A 890 -31.94 18.84 -38.93
C SER A 890 -30.75 19.81 -38.98
N LEU A 891 -29.54 19.29 -39.14
CA LEU A 891 -28.31 20.07 -39.29
C LEU A 891 -28.31 20.90 -40.59
N GLN A 892 -28.83 20.34 -41.69
CA GLN A 892 -28.98 21.08 -42.94
C GLN A 892 -29.96 22.25 -42.77
N ALA A 893 -31.12 22.01 -42.14
CA ALA A 893 -32.10 23.06 -41.87
C ALA A 893 -31.55 24.17 -40.95
N MET A 894 -30.86 23.79 -39.87
CA MET A 894 -30.24 24.75 -38.95
C MET A 894 -29.10 25.52 -39.60
N SER A 895 -28.30 24.90 -40.46
CA SER A 895 -27.20 25.62 -41.15
C SER A 895 -27.67 26.75 -42.05
N ALA A 896 -28.87 26.63 -42.65
CA ALA A 896 -29.44 27.72 -43.43
C ALA A 896 -29.80 28.91 -42.53
N ARG A 897 -30.45 28.65 -41.40
CA ARG A 897 -30.80 29.66 -40.39
C ARG A 897 -29.56 30.33 -39.79
N VAL A 898 -28.54 29.55 -39.42
CA VAL A 898 -27.30 30.07 -38.84
C VAL A 898 -26.56 30.95 -39.84
N ARG A 899 -26.47 30.59 -41.13
CA ARG A 899 -25.85 31.46 -42.14
C ARG A 899 -26.59 32.78 -42.33
N GLU A 900 -27.93 32.77 -42.27
CA GLU A 900 -28.74 33.98 -42.34
C GLU A 900 -28.48 34.90 -41.14
N GLU A 901 -28.34 34.31 -39.94
CA GLU A 901 -28.03 35.03 -38.71
C GLU A 901 -26.57 35.51 -38.65
N GLU A 902 -25.58 34.69 -39.04
CA GLU A 902 -24.16 35.08 -39.09
C GLU A 902 -23.94 36.24 -40.05
N ALA A 903 -24.57 36.19 -41.23
CA ALA A 903 -24.50 37.29 -42.16
C ALA A 903 -25.01 38.60 -41.52
N LEU A 904 -25.97 38.56 -40.59
CA LEU A 904 -26.47 39.74 -39.89
C LEU A 904 -25.41 40.32 -38.94
N TRP A 905 -24.65 39.44 -38.28
CA TRP A 905 -23.62 39.82 -37.30
C TRP A 905 -22.25 40.10 -37.91
N ASP A 906 -21.96 39.67 -39.14
CA ASP A 906 -20.74 40.04 -39.89
C ASP A 906 -20.62 41.56 -40.11
N GLU A 907 -21.75 42.27 -40.13
CA GLU A 907 -21.82 43.73 -40.24
C GLU A 907 -21.91 44.43 -38.86
N ALA A 908 -21.71 43.69 -37.75
CA ALA A 908 -21.85 44.23 -36.41
C ALA A 908 -20.72 45.19 -36.01
N PRO A 909 -21.05 46.36 -35.41
CA PRO A 909 -20.05 47.27 -34.88
C PRO A 909 -19.40 46.70 -33.61
N GLU A 910 -18.17 47.12 -33.32
CA GLU A 910 -17.35 46.59 -32.20
C GLU A 910 -18.06 46.64 -30.84
N PHE A 911 -18.89 47.65 -30.58
CA PHE A 911 -19.64 47.77 -29.31
C PHE A 911 -20.75 46.72 -29.13
N ALA A 912 -21.15 46.02 -30.19
CA ALA A 912 -22.15 44.96 -30.16
C ALA A 912 -21.53 43.55 -30.06
N LEU A 913 -20.20 43.47 -29.94
CA LEU A 913 -19.44 42.24 -29.84
C LEU A 913 -18.82 42.08 -28.45
N ASP A 914 -18.70 40.82 -28.02
CA ASP A 914 -18.06 40.39 -26.79
C ASP A 914 -16.56 40.63 -26.87
N ALA A 915 -15.99 41.31 -25.86
CA ALA A 915 -14.57 41.68 -25.88
C ALA A 915 -13.59 40.49 -25.80
N LEU A 916 -14.02 39.31 -25.36
CA LEU A 916 -13.18 38.13 -25.26
C LEU A 916 -13.31 37.23 -26.49
N LEU A 917 -14.54 36.95 -26.91
CA LEU A 917 -14.81 35.96 -27.96
C LEU A 917 -15.21 36.57 -29.31
N SER A 918 -15.39 37.90 -29.41
CA SER A 918 -15.90 38.58 -30.60
C SER A 918 -17.24 38.02 -31.10
N THR A 919 -18.04 37.48 -30.18
CA THR A 919 -19.39 36.95 -30.42
C THR A 919 -20.45 38.01 -30.13
N PRO A 920 -21.70 37.86 -30.57
CA PRO A 920 -22.77 38.81 -30.23
C PRO A 920 -22.90 39.07 -28.72
N LEU A 921 -22.90 40.34 -28.31
CA LEU A 921 -23.05 40.76 -26.92
C LEU A 921 -24.52 40.80 -26.50
N LEU A 922 -25.05 39.67 -26.03
CA LEU A 922 -26.46 39.47 -25.68
C LEU A 922 -26.76 39.81 -24.22
N ARG A 923 -25.88 39.39 -23.30
CA ARG A 923 -25.98 39.65 -21.85
C ARG A 923 -24.73 40.36 -21.35
N PRO A 924 -24.57 41.67 -21.64
CA PRO A 924 -23.36 42.40 -21.27
C PRO A 924 -23.16 42.44 -19.76
N ILE A 925 -21.96 42.12 -19.31
CA ILE A 925 -21.45 42.35 -17.96
C ILE A 925 -20.15 43.12 -18.07
N ALA A 926 -19.96 44.14 -17.22
CA ALA A 926 -18.75 44.94 -17.21
C ALA A 926 -17.66 44.23 -16.38
N LEU A 927 -16.44 44.18 -16.92
CA LEU A 927 -15.29 43.69 -16.18
C LEU A 927 -14.84 44.74 -15.14
N PRO A 928 -14.55 44.35 -13.89
CA PRO A 928 -14.02 45.28 -12.90
C PRO A 928 -12.71 45.91 -13.38
N SER A 929 -12.72 47.23 -13.54
CA SER A 929 -11.57 47.99 -14.02
C SER A 929 -11.60 49.41 -13.45
N ASP A 930 -10.43 49.93 -13.10
CA ASP A 930 -10.25 51.29 -12.57
C ASP A 930 -10.22 52.34 -13.70
N VAL A 931 -11.33 52.46 -14.43
CA VAL A 931 -11.46 53.41 -15.54
C VAL A 931 -12.08 54.72 -15.08
N LYS A 932 -11.57 55.86 -15.55
CA LYS A 932 -12.08 57.20 -15.19
C LYS A 932 -13.39 57.56 -15.89
N ASP A 933 -13.60 57.04 -17.09
CA ASP A 933 -14.80 57.24 -17.90
C ASP A 933 -15.54 55.90 -18.06
N LEU A 934 -16.84 55.89 -17.75
CA LEU A 934 -17.68 54.68 -17.75
C LEU A 934 -17.98 54.15 -19.17
N ASP A 935 -17.72 54.94 -20.20
CA ASP A 935 -17.87 54.54 -21.61
C ASP A 935 -16.72 53.65 -22.09
N ASP A 936 -15.59 53.64 -21.38
CA ASP A 936 -14.40 52.82 -21.67
C ASP A 936 -14.43 51.45 -20.96
N LEU A 937 -15.54 51.11 -20.31
CA LEU A 937 -15.71 49.80 -19.67
C LEU A 937 -15.69 48.68 -20.73
N VAL A 938 -14.99 47.61 -20.40
CA VAL A 938 -14.91 46.42 -21.25
C VAL A 938 -16.07 45.48 -20.89
N TYR A 939 -16.91 45.20 -21.89
CA TYR A 939 -18.08 44.35 -21.72
C TYR A 939 -17.86 42.96 -22.31
N THR A 940 -18.30 41.96 -21.58
CA THR A 940 -18.29 40.55 -21.98
C THR A 940 -19.66 39.95 -21.73
N ASN A 941 -20.02 38.82 -22.34
CA ASN A 941 -21.23 38.14 -21.94
C ASN A 941 -21.04 37.50 -20.56
N GLU A 942 -22.09 37.59 -19.74
CA GLU A 942 -22.13 36.97 -18.40
C GLU A 942 -21.71 35.49 -18.43
N ASP A 943 -22.21 34.72 -19.39
CA ASP A 943 -21.83 33.31 -19.56
C ASP A 943 -20.33 33.12 -19.89
N THR A 944 -19.79 33.97 -20.77
CA THR A 944 -18.38 33.91 -21.17
C THR A 944 -17.47 34.11 -19.97
N LEU A 945 -17.78 35.10 -19.14
CA LEU A 945 -17.00 35.42 -17.94
C LEU A 945 -17.15 34.36 -16.85
N HIS A 946 -18.38 33.90 -16.60
CA HIS A 946 -18.68 32.81 -15.67
C HIS A 946 -17.84 31.56 -15.96
N HIS A 947 -17.80 31.12 -17.21
CA HIS A 947 -17.02 29.95 -17.62
C HIS A 947 -15.50 30.14 -17.50
N LEU A 948 -15.00 31.35 -17.75
CA LEU A 948 -13.58 31.65 -17.55
C LEU A 948 -13.20 31.51 -16.06
N LEU A 949 -14.01 32.10 -15.17
CA LEU A 949 -13.78 32.11 -13.73
C LEU A 949 -13.96 30.72 -13.09
N LEU A 950 -14.78 29.84 -13.67
CA LEU A 950 -14.87 28.43 -13.29
C LEU A 950 -13.56 27.65 -13.52
N SER A 951 -12.78 28.05 -14.52
CA SER A 951 -11.52 27.40 -14.89
C SER A 951 -10.32 28.04 -14.18
N GLU A 952 -10.23 29.38 -14.22
CA GLU A 952 -9.20 30.17 -13.55
C GLU A 952 -9.81 31.42 -12.91
N SER A 953 -9.63 31.59 -11.60
CA SER A 953 -10.08 32.76 -10.83
C SER A 953 -9.17 33.98 -11.05
N LYS A 954 -9.05 34.42 -12.31
CA LYS A 954 -8.19 35.52 -12.74
C LYS A 954 -8.90 36.40 -13.76
N HIS A 955 -8.60 37.70 -13.73
CA HIS A 955 -9.08 38.66 -14.70
C HIS A 955 -8.45 38.41 -16.09
N PRO A 956 -9.21 38.36 -17.19
CA PRO A 956 -8.72 37.96 -18.52
C PRO A 956 -7.61 38.85 -19.08
N PHE A 957 -7.69 40.17 -18.81
CA PHE A 957 -6.72 41.14 -19.33
C PHE A 957 -5.56 41.46 -18.36
N THR A 958 -5.82 41.65 -17.06
CA THR A 958 -4.80 42.02 -16.06
C THR A 958 -4.13 40.83 -15.38
N LYS A 959 -4.72 39.63 -15.47
CA LYS A 959 -4.28 38.39 -14.78
C LYS A 959 -4.29 38.46 -13.24
N GLU A 960 -4.87 39.49 -12.65
CA GLU A 960 -5.08 39.64 -11.21
C GLU A 960 -6.21 38.72 -10.72
N TYR A 961 -6.28 38.46 -9.41
CA TYR A 961 -7.36 37.63 -8.84
C TYR A 961 -8.73 38.27 -9.05
N LEU A 962 -9.66 37.48 -9.57
CA LEU A 962 -11.05 37.89 -9.78
C LEU A 962 -11.96 36.70 -9.52
N ASP A 963 -13.04 36.91 -8.77
CA ASP A 963 -14.09 35.93 -8.54
C ASP A 963 -15.48 36.46 -8.95
N GLU A 964 -16.47 35.57 -8.97
CA GLU A 964 -17.84 35.94 -9.35
C GLU A 964 -18.50 36.95 -8.41
N GLU A 965 -18.15 36.94 -7.11
CA GLU A 965 -18.75 37.86 -6.14
C GLU A 965 -18.27 39.29 -6.39
N MET A 966 -16.97 39.47 -6.64
CA MET A 966 -16.38 40.76 -7.01
C MET A 966 -16.99 41.32 -8.31
N VAL A 967 -17.25 40.47 -9.30
CA VAL A 967 -17.92 40.89 -10.55
C VAL A 967 -19.36 41.30 -10.28
N LYS A 968 -20.11 40.53 -9.47
CA LYS A 968 -21.50 40.86 -9.09
C LYS A 968 -21.57 42.15 -8.30
N GLU A 969 -20.68 42.37 -7.34
CA GLU A 969 -20.60 43.62 -6.56
C GLU A 969 -20.28 44.82 -7.44
N PHE A 970 -19.35 44.69 -8.38
CA PHE A 970 -19.00 45.78 -9.32
C PHE A 970 -20.17 46.14 -10.23
N ASN A 971 -20.87 45.15 -10.78
CA ASN A 971 -22.00 45.35 -11.68
C ASN A 971 -23.30 45.76 -10.95
N ALA A 972 -23.35 45.62 -9.62
CA ALA A 972 -24.45 46.12 -8.79
C ALA A 972 -24.36 47.63 -8.51
N ARG A 973 -23.25 48.30 -8.87
CA ARG A 973 -23.12 49.75 -8.73
C ARG A 973 -24.04 50.47 -9.71
N GLU A 974 -24.74 51.50 -9.22
CA GLU A 974 -25.78 52.23 -9.96
C GLU A 974 -25.27 52.87 -11.27
N ASP A 975 -24.04 53.37 -11.25
CA ASP A 975 -23.35 53.96 -12.40
C ASP A 975 -23.02 52.94 -13.50
N VAL A 976 -22.57 51.74 -13.12
CA VAL A 976 -22.29 50.62 -14.03
C VAL A 976 -23.58 50.05 -14.62
N MET A 977 -24.66 49.95 -13.82
CA MET A 977 -25.97 49.52 -14.31
C MET A 977 -26.51 50.46 -15.41
N GLN A 978 -26.42 51.77 -15.20
CA GLN A 978 -26.84 52.76 -16.19
C GLN A 978 -26.00 52.71 -17.48
N ALA A 979 -24.69 52.50 -17.37
CA ALA A 979 -23.82 52.33 -18.53
C ALA A 979 -24.18 51.07 -19.33
N ARG A 980 -24.47 49.96 -18.64
CA ARG A 980 -24.94 48.71 -19.26
C ARG A 980 -26.27 48.88 -19.97
N GLU A 981 -27.25 49.54 -19.37
CA GLU A 981 -28.55 49.80 -20.02
C GLU A 981 -28.40 50.65 -21.28
N ARG A 982 -27.52 51.67 -21.27
CA ARG A 982 -27.22 52.47 -22.47
C ARG A 982 -26.63 51.61 -23.58
N LEU A 983 -25.70 50.71 -23.25
CA LEU A 983 -25.11 49.79 -24.22
C LEU A 983 -26.16 48.83 -24.81
N GLN A 984 -27.00 48.23 -23.95
CA GLN A 984 -28.07 47.33 -24.40
C GLN A 984 -29.06 48.04 -25.34
N ASN A 985 -29.43 49.29 -25.02
CA ASN A 985 -30.31 50.09 -25.88
C ASN A 985 -29.66 50.39 -27.24
N ARG A 986 -28.36 50.72 -27.26
CA ARG A 986 -27.60 50.94 -28.51
C ARG A 986 -27.52 49.68 -29.37
N ILE A 987 -27.29 48.51 -28.75
CA ILE A 987 -27.26 47.22 -29.45
C ILE A 987 -28.65 46.89 -30.01
N ALA A 988 -29.72 47.11 -29.24
CA ALA A 988 -31.10 46.84 -29.66
C ALA A 988 -31.57 47.79 -30.78
N GLU A 989 -31.12 49.05 -30.79
CA GLU A 989 -31.39 49.99 -31.89
C GLU A 989 -30.66 49.58 -33.17
N TRP A 990 -29.39 49.19 -33.07
CA TRP A 990 -28.63 48.68 -34.22
C TRP A 990 -29.26 47.40 -34.80
N LEU A 991 -29.61 46.42 -33.96
CA LEU A 991 -30.28 45.18 -34.37
C LEU A 991 -31.59 45.42 -35.11
N ARG A 992 -32.40 46.39 -34.65
CA ARG A 992 -33.66 46.77 -35.33
C ARG A 992 -33.39 47.37 -36.71
N ASN A 993 -32.39 48.25 -36.80
CA ASN A 993 -32.00 48.86 -38.08
C ASN A 993 -31.42 47.83 -39.05
N ALA A 994 -30.57 46.91 -38.58
CA ALA A 994 -29.95 45.87 -39.40
C ALA A 994 -30.98 44.87 -39.95
N LYS A 995 -32.00 44.48 -39.16
CA LYS A 995 -33.10 43.64 -39.63
C LYS A 995 -33.98 44.35 -40.66
N ALA A 996 -34.29 45.64 -40.45
CA ALA A 996 -35.10 46.43 -41.37
C ALA A 996 -34.42 46.75 -42.73
N HIS A 997 -33.09 46.65 -42.82
CA HIS A 997 -32.36 46.84 -44.09
C HIS A 997 -32.29 45.56 -44.95
N ARG A 998 -32.69 44.39 -44.41
CA ARG A 998 -32.58 43.08 -45.08
C ARG A 998 -33.91 42.40 -45.40
N GLU A 999 -35.01 42.81 -44.74
CA GLU A 999 -36.39 42.56 -45.21
C GLU A 999 -36.71 43.42 -46.44
#